data_AF-A0A7C1TEU7-F1
#
_entry.id   AF-A0A7C1TEU7-F1
#
_cell.length_a   1.000
_cell.length_b   1.000
_cell.length_c   1.000
_cell.angle_alpha   90.00
_cell.angle_beta   90.00
_cell.angle_gamma   90.00
#
_symmetry.space_group_name_H-M   'P 1'
#
loop_
_entity.id
_entity.type
_entity.pdbx_description
1 polymer ?
#
loop_
_entity_poly.entity_id
_entity_poly.type
_entity_poly.pdbx_seq_one_letter_code
_entity_poly.pdbx_strand_id
1 'polypeptide(L)'
;TYVPFLVPVFDETGSELQRRVYRQMKQDNPGQQYDKPEPIYRWAYRPEFQFSNYQLTMKEIRAENYAADGSLQGSSDILNIETPVLSSDNLLSLLYSLETTDLLPLDYLNAGPEKELIFTLGEQEIKATLGADQTLRFDDLSHLNSLDPEDYLTLRLYANNDMGNVLWEWAFGRIDIRTDLNRDGKVSIVGESVSDAKDSDSNNKDPGRPFRFWLNNDYDVVLLKDTPVTVSKHCPSGGSLQICEQEDVMSSSEVNSGNTIIESERDLEDFAPLALNLGGYADGGFPFGKYRLTIKAHGFTINLFQGVWEEGDEYVWDSDVAIEQASAKFIATLTDDVDVEINPALYQLMAFDERGIAKLIFEGVSGRSTCVESQDSCYLELSVIDKSNSQKMASSRIFMDFHDIKDFYDHYTSGLGMDVAPASWGLIGSPGTRTDIFPKDDPNEKVDYVMFVHGWRMQYAERVSFAETTLKRLYWSGYKGRFGAYTWPTTWFYKPAYVGTLDTLTYVLEDLTSYSRGEKIARQTGGFLADNLSYLKPKYKSLQVIAHSMGNVVVSEALKVMQAGVIDSYIATQAATSAGGYHTAEGDMNVVFGGAADDDVSTDGFWAWLAGGLCVPLANLAFEDAWRCASIVEDGFFDSDYDIPPDHYRYTINTEEHGLPPDGIGITSSPYYAGIGAKTDIYNFFNPVDSALEGWRLQQVTKPDSGQTVSDASNPTSGWFYLAEKADENQPDTAPVRDIYRRDGTPLNWSDQDDKFEIMASIVPSRSGPLGQKEVCTVGEISRTCIDLENVFGFTKSNYDHSAQWLNAYHKRFEYWETVCATFFSEDDACIKR
;
A
#
# COMPACT_ATOMS: atom_id res chain seq x y z
N THR A 1 28.43 -27.50 -33.93
CA THR A 1 27.36 -27.18 -34.90
C THR A 1 27.93 -26.34 -36.03
N TYR A 2 27.54 -26.61 -37.27
CA TYR A 2 28.08 -25.99 -38.49
C TYR A 2 27.27 -24.73 -38.86
N VAL A 3 27.91 -23.55 -38.89
CA VAL A 3 27.27 -22.27 -39.27
C VAL A 3 28.07 -21.60 -40.41
N PRO A 4 27.76 -21.89 -41.68
CA PRO A 4 28.47 -21.29 -42.82
C PRO A 4 27.97 -19.88 -43.12
N PHE A 5 28.85 -19.01 -43.62
CA PHE A 5 28.43 -17.70 -44.12
C PHE A 5 27.83 -17.83 -45.52
N LEU A 6 26.72 -17.13 -45.76
CA LEU A 6 26.14 -16.93 -47.09
C LEU A 6 26.73 -15.65 -47.70
N VAL A 7 27.48 -15.77 -48.78
CA VAL A 7 28.15 -14.62 -49.42
C VAL A 7 27.66 -14.39 -50.85
N PRO A 8 27.55 -13.12 -51.30
CA PRO A 8 27.23 -12.81 -52.68
C PRO A 8 28.48 -13.00 -53.55
N VAL A 9 28.39 -13.87 -54.55
CA VAL A 9 29.42 -14.13 -55.55
C VAL A 9 28.99 -13.50 -56.87
N PHE A 10 29.84 -12.64 -57.43
CA PHE A 10 29.55 -11.94 -58.69
C PHE A 10 29.38 -12.93 -59.85
N ASP A 11 28.22 -12.92 -60.51
CA ASP A 11 27.95 -13.69 -61.72
C ASP A 11 28.37 -12.87 -62.95
N GLU A 12 29.64 -12.98 -63.29
CA GLU A 12 30.23 -12.26 -64.43
C GLU A 12 29.54 -12.61 -65.74
N THR A 13 29.19 -13.88 -65.95
CA THR A 13 28.56 -14.34 -67.21
C THR A 13 27.15 -13.80 -67.36
N GLY A 14 26.33 -13.88 -66.30
CA GLY A 14 24.97 -13.34 -66.31
C GLY A 14 24.96 -11.82 -66.47
N SER A 15 25.86 -11.13 -65.77
CA SER A 15 26.02 -9.67 -65.84
C SER A 15 26.48 -9.20 -67.23
N GLU A 16 27.43 -9.89 -67.85
CA GLU A 16 27.89 -9.55 -69.20
C GLU A 16 26.86 -9.87 -70.28
N LEU A 17 26.05 -10.92 -70.10
CA LEU A 17 24.94 -11.23 -71.01
C LEU A 17 23.90 -10.10 -71.00
N GLN A 18 23.48 -9.62 -69.82
CA GLN A 18 22.57 -8.48 -69.71
C GLN A 18 23.18 -7.20 -70.30
N ARG A 19 24.45 -6.92 -70.04
CA ARG A 19 25.15 -5.77 -70.65
C ARG A 19 25.19 -5.86 -72.18
N ARG A 20 25.38 -7.06 -72.75
CA ARG A 20 25.37 -7.28 -74.19
C ARG A 20 23.98 -7.03 -74.77
N VAL A 21 22.93 -7.55 -74.15
CA VAL A 21 21.53 -7.31 -74.56
C VAL A 21 21.19 -5.82 -74.49
N TYR A 22 21.57 -5.14 -73.40
CA TYR A 22 21.41 -3.70 -73.25
C TYR A 22 22.11 -2.90 -74.37
N ARG A 23 23.37 -3.23 -74.68
CA ARG A 23 24.12 -2.59 -75.79
C ARG A 23 23.43 -2.83 -77.13
N GLN A 24 22.96 -4.05 -77.39
CA GLN A 24 22.25 -4.40 -78.62
C GLN A 24 20.94 -3.60 -78.75
N MET A 25 20.12 -3.54 -77.70
CA MET A 25 18.86 -2.77 -77.70
C MET A 25 19.08 -1.28 -77.99
N LYS A 26 20.13 -0.69 -77.41
CA LYS A 26 20.51 0.71 -77.65
C LYS A 26 21.01 0.95 -79.09
N GLN A 27 21.62 -0.06 -79.70
CA GLN A 27 22.14 0.00 -81.06
C GLN A 27 21.01 -0.16 -82.10
N ASP A 28 20.05 -1.05 -81.82
CA ASP A 28 18.91 -1.34 -82.70
C ASP A 28 17.84 -0.24 -82.65
N ASN A 29 17.73 0.50 -81.53
CA ASN A 29 16.75 1.58 -81.36
C ASN A 29 17.41 2.90 -80.89
N PRO A 30 18.18 3.57 -81.77
CA PRO A 30 18.85 4.82 -81.43
C PRO A 30 17.82 5.94 -81.21
N GLY A 31 17.59 6.30 -79.94
CA GLY A 31 16.64 7.34 -79.52
C GLY A 31 15.72 6.94 -78.37
N GLN A 32 15.63 5.64 -78.08
CA GLN A 32 14.86 5.13 -76.94
C GLN A 32 15.78 5.00 -75.71
N GLN A 33 15.32 5.48 -74.55
CA GLN A 33 16.07 5.42 -73.30
C GLN A 33 15.83 4.07 -72.63
N TYR A 34 16.91 3.35 -72.31
CA TYR A 34 16.88 2.09 -71.57
C TYR A 34 17.72 2.24 -70.29
N ASP A 35 17.25 1.62 -69.20
CA ASP A 35 17.99 1.55 -67.95
C ASP A 35 19.17 0.58 -68.07
N LYS A 36 20.32 0.99 -67.52
CA LYS A 36 21.53 0.17 -67.53
C LYS A 36 21.35 -0.98 -66.54
N PRO A 37 21.56 -2.25 -66.94
CA PRO A 37 21.41 -3.38 -66.03
C PRO A 37 22.47 -3.37 -64.93
N GLU A 38 22.04 -3.68 -63.71
CA GLU A 38 22.91 -3.85 -62.54
C GLU A 38 23.67 -5.19 -62.55
N PRO A 39 24.81 -5.29 -61.85
CA PRO A 39 25.53 -6.56 -61.66
C PRO A 39 24.66 -7.65 -61.00
N ILE A 40 24.71 -8.87 -61.54
CA ILE A 40 24.06 -10.06 -60.95
C ILE A 40 25.00 -10.71 -59.94
N TYR A 41 24.47 -11.06 -58.78
CA TYR A 41 25.17 -11.86 -57.75
C TYR A 41 24.40 -13.14 -57.44
N ARG A 42 25.12 -14.23 -57.18
CA ARG A 42 24.57 -15.49 -56.66
C ARG A 42 25.01 -15.66 -55.21
N TRP A 43 24.08 -16.05 -54.36
CA TRP A 43 24.39 -16.32 -52.96
C TRP A 43 24.86 -17.76 -52.80
N ALA A 44 26.06 -17.95 -52.25
CA ALA A 44 26.65 -19.26 -52.01
C ALA A 44 27.13 -19.37 -50.56
N TYR A 45 26.87 -20.51 -49.93
CA TYR A 45 27.45 -20.84 -48.63
C TYR A 45 28.94 -21.16 -48.80
N ARG A 46 29.78 -20.57 -47.97
CA ARG A 46 31.24 -20.75 -47.99
C ARG A 46 31.72 -21.29 -46.64
N PRO A 47 31.93 -22.62 -46.52
CA PRO A 47 32.31 -23.29 -45.27
C PRO A 47 33.63 -22.77 -44.65
N GLU A 48 34.53 -22.22 -45.46
CA GLU A 48 35.80 -21.64 -45.01
C GLU A 48 35.63 -20.32 -44.24
N PHE A 49 34.46 -19.71 -44.33
CA PHE A 49 34.04 -18.64 -43.43
C PHE A 49 33.20 -19.32 -42.36
N GLN A 50 33.76 -19.55 -41.17
CA GLN A 50 33.04 -20.13 -40.03
C GLN A 50 33.51 -19.50 -38.72
N PHE A 51 32.62 -19.48 -37.73
CA PHE A 51 32.91 -18.90 -36.42
C PHE A 51 33.69 -19.86 -35.49
N SER A 52 33.55 -21.18 -35.65
CA SER A 52 34.18 -22.19 -34.78
C SER A 52 34.81 -23.33 -35.58
N ASN A 53 36.12 -23.53 -35.44
CA ASN A 53 36.89 -24.64 -36.05
C ASN A 53 37.06 -25.85 -35.12
N TYR A 54 36.39 -25.84 -33.97
CA TYR A 54 36.61 -26.81 -32.89
C TYR A 54 35.39 -27.71 -32.72
N GLN A 55 35.66 -28.98 -32.44
CA GLN A 55 34.67 -29.96 -32.04
C GLN A 55 35.01 -30.48 -30.65
N LEU A 56 34.22 -30.05 -29.66
CA LEU A 56 34.27 -30.59 -28.30
C LEU A 56 33.33 -31.79 -28.19
N THR A 57 33.82 -32.88 -27.60
CA THR A 57 33.00 -33.99 -27.10
C THR A 57 33.32 -34.18 -25.62
N MET A 58 32.36 -33.86 -24.74
CA MET A 58 32.44 -34.19 -23.33
C MET A 58 32.14 -35.68 -23.13
N LYS A 59 33.03 -36.39 -22.43
CA LYS A 59 32.88 -37.83 -22.16
C LYS A 59 32.38 -38.08 -20.75
N GLU A 60 32.99 -37.45 -19.75
CA GLU A 60 32.60 -37.56 -18.34
C GLU A 60 32.93 -36.26 -17.60
N ILE A 61 32.14 -35.95 -16.56
CA ILE A 61 32.42 -34.88 -15.59
C ILE A 61 32.36 -35.55 -14.22
N ARG A 62 33.48 -35.68 -13.51
CA ARG A 62 33.54 -36.38 -12.22
C ARG A 62 33.68 -35.38 -11.07
N ALA A 63 32.77 -35.48 -10.11
CA ALA A 63 32.96 -34.90 -8.78
C ALA A 63 33.71 -35.92 -7.91
N GLU A 64 34.90 -35.55 -7.43
CA GLU A 64 35.83 -36.42 -6.71
C GLU A 64 36.15 -35.87 -5.31
N ASN A 65 36.09 -36.73 -4.29
CA ASN A 65 36.41 -36.37 -2.90
C ASN A 65 37.67 -37.11 -2.44
N TYR A 66 38.58 -36.39 -1.80
CA TYR A 66 39.85 -36.92 -1.31
C TYR A 66 39.98 -36.77 0.21
N ALA A 67 40.52 -37.79 0.86
CA ALA A 67 40.92 -37.70 2.27
C ALA A 67 42.17 -36.82 2.43
N ALA A 68 42.44 -36.39 3.67
CA ALA A 68 43.63 -35.60 4.01
C ALA A 68 44.98 -36.31 3.67
N ASP A 69 44.96 -37.62 3.45
CA ASP A 69 46.12 -38.42 3.02
C ASP A 69 46.25 -38.57 1.50
N GLY A 70 45.36 -37.94 0.72
CA GLY A 70 45.34 -37.98 -0.74
C GLY A 70 44.65 -39.20 -1.35
N SER A 71 43.98 -40.05 -0.55
CA SER A 71 43.19 -41.17 -1.07
C SER A 71 41.80 -40.72 -1.54
N LEU A 72 41.34 -41.23 -2.69
CA LEU A 72 39.99 -40.96 -3.21
C LEU A 72 38.94 -41.66 -2.32
N GLN A 73 38.09 -40.88 -1.65
CA GLN A 73 36.98 -41.38 -0.84
C GLN A 73 35.70 -41.64 -1.67
N GLY A 74 35.49 -40.87 -2.74
CA GLY A 74 34.30 -41.01 -3.59
C GLY A 74 34.47 -40.31 -4.93
N SER A 75 33.86 -40.87 -5.98
CA SER A 75 33.81 -40.27 -7.32
C SER A 75 32.46 -40.60 -7.96
N SER A 76 31.81 -39.60 -8.55
CA SER A 76 30.57 -39.77 -9.32
C SER A 76 30.63 -39.00 -10.63
N ASP A 77 30.24 -39.63 -11.73
CA ASP A 77 30.03 -38.95 -13.01
C ASP A 77 28.70 -38.19 -12.97
N ILE A 78 28.78 -36.89 -13.22
CA ILE A 78 27.69 -35.92 -13.14
C ILE A 78 27.33 -35.33 -14.50
N LEU A 79 27.94 -35.79 -15.62
CA LEU A 79 27.71 -35.25 -16.96
C LEU A 79 26.28 -35.50 -17.48
N ASN A 80 25.61 -36.58 -17.10
CA ASN A 80 24.25 -36.87 -17.56
C ASN A 80 23.21 -36.71 -16.43
N ILE A 81 23.61 -36.11 -15.30
CA ILE A 81 22.68 -35.72 -14.27
C ILE A 81 22.05 -34.41 -14.72
N GLU A 82 20.73 -34.38 -14.84
CA GLU A 82 19.96 -33.25 -15.37
C GLU A 82 20.23 -31.96 -14.58
N THR A 83 20.47 -32.09 -13.28
CA THR A 83 20.76 -30.97 -12.36
C THR A 83 21.81 -31.36 -11.32
N PRO A 84 23.10 -31.29 -11.68
CA PRO A 84 24.18 -31.70 -10.80
C PRO A 84 24.44 -30.68 -9.69
N VAL A 85 24.86 -31.14 -8.50
CA VAL A 85 25.20 -30.30 -7.34
C VAL A 85 26.67 -30.49 -6.99
N LEU A 86 27.40 -29.39 -6.75
CA LEU A 86 28.80 -29.38 -6.31
C LEU A 86 28.95 -28.76 -4.92
N SER A 87 29.81 -29.37 -4.10
CA SER A 87 30.30 -28.81 -2.84
C SER A 87 31.69 -28.19 -3.06
N SER A 88 32.07 -27.21 -2.23
CA SER A 88 33.42 -26.62 -2.22
C SER A 88 34.52 -27.63 -1.87
N ASP A 89 34.16 -28.74 -1.21
CA ASP A 89 35.09 -29.81 -0.82
C ASP A 89 35.36 -30.81 -1.96
N ASN A 90 34.58 -30.74 -3.04
CA ASN A 90 34.75 -31.60 -4.21
C ASN A 90 35.91 -31.10 -5.07
N LEU A 91 36.55 -32.00 -5.80
CA LEU A 91 37.40 -31.69 -6.95
C LEU A 91 36.66 -32.07 -8.22
N LEU A 92 36.79 -31.28 -9.27
CA LEU A 92 36.10 -31.53 -10.53
C LEU A 92 37.09 -32.02 -11.59
N SER A 93 36.86 -33.22 -12.14
CA SER A 93 37.65 -33.74 -13.26
C SER A 93 36.81 -33.87 -14.53
N LEU A 94 37.34 -33.34 -15.64
CA LEU A 94 36.72 -33.39 -16.96
C LEU A 94 37.46 -34.39 -17.83
N LEU A 95 36.75 -35.34 -18.42
CA LEU A 95 37.24 -36.17 -19.52
C LEU A 95 36.59 -35.70 -20.81
N TYR A 96 37.39 -35.24 -21.77
CA TYR A 96 36.90 -34.67 -23.01
C TYR A 96 37.77 -35.07 -24.21
N SER A 97 37.26 -34.81 -25.41
CA SER A 97 38.03 -34.86 -26.64
C SER A 97 37.79 -33.58 -27.42
N LEU A 98 38.87 -32.96 -27.90
CA LEU A 98 38.85 -31.67 -28.54
C LEU A 98 39.61 -31.75 -29.85
N GLU A 99 38.87 -31.68 -30.94
CA GLU A 99 39.39 -31.80 -32.31
C GLU A 99 39.32 -30.46 -33.02
N THR A 100 40.24 -30.24 -33.97
CA THR A 100 40.27 -29.06 -34.84
C THR A 100 40.22 -29.50 -36.30
N THR A 101 39.74 -28.62 -37.18
CA THR A 101 39.77 -28.86 -38.63
C THR A 101 41.11 -28.41 -39.25
N ASP A 102 41.52 -29.02 -40.35
CA ASP A 102 42.68 -28.60 -41.17
C ASP A 102 42.43 -27.33 -42.01
N LEU A 103 41.24 -26.73 -41.92
CA LEU A 103 40.89 -25.53 -42.69
C LEU A 103 41.58 -24.30 -42.08
N LEU A 104 42.36 -23.59 -42.90
CA LEU A 104 42.99 -22.32 -42.52
C LEU A 104 41.91 -21.27 -42.24
N PRO A 105 41.82 -20.71 -41.03
CA PRO A 105 40.95 -19.58 -40.75
C PRO A 105 41.36 -18.36 -41.57
N LEU A 106 40.44 -17.44 -41.84
CA LEU A 106 40.82 -16.14 -42.40
C LEU A 106 41.75 -15.39 -41.47
N ASP A 107 42.79 -14.75 -42.02
CA ASP A 107 43.78 -13.95 -41.28
C ASP A 107 43.13 -12.90 -40.36
N TYR A 108 41.99 -12.32 -40.77
CA TYR A 108 41.23 -11.36 -39.97
C TYR A 108 40.56 -11.97 -38.73
N LEU A 109 40.12 -13.23 -38.81
CA LEU A 109 39.54 -13.98 -37.69
C LEU A 109 40.62 -14.62 -36.78
N ASN A 110 41.87 -14.58 -37.21
CA ASN A 110 43.05 -15.09 -36.51
C ASN A 110 44.02 -13.97 -36.08
N ALA A 111 43.61 -12.69 -36.19
CA ALA A 111 44.43 -11.55 -35.85
C ALA A 111 44.46 -11.35 -34.32
N GLY A 112 45.57 -11.68 -33.67
CA GLY A 112 45.75 -11.54 -32.23
C GLY A 112 46.90 -12.40 -31.66
N PRO A 113 47.14 -12.37 -30.34
CA PRO A 113 48.00 -13.36 -29.66
C PRO A 113 47.51 -14.80 -29.92
N GLU A 114 48.35 -15.81 -29.62
CA GLU A 114 48.00 -17.22 -29.84
C GLU A 114 46.60 -17.53 -29.29
N LYS A 115 45.73 -18.09 -30.15
CA LYS A 115 44.35 -18.44 -29.81
C LYS A 115 44.37 -19.66 -28.90
N GLU A 116 43.95 -19.48 -27.65
CA GLU A 116 43.88 -20.54 -26.64
C GLU A 116 42.44 -20.79 -26.23
N LEU A 117 42.09 -22.07 -26.07
CA LEU A 117 40.80 -22.49 -25.54
C LEU A 117 40.92 -22.67 -24.04
N ILE A 118 39.96 -22.14 -23.30
CA ILE A 118 39.96 -22.08 -21.84
C ILE A 118 38.68 -22.69 -21.33
N PHE A 119 38.81 -23.70 -20.44
CA PHE A 119 37.72 -24.11 -19.58
C PHE A 119 37.70 -23.21 -18.34
N THR A 120 36.53 -22.70 -17.98
CA THR A 120 36.34 -21.87 -16.78
C THR A 120 35.24 -22.41 -15.90
N LEU A 121 35.43 -22.31 -14.58
CA LEU A 121 34.45 -22.59 -13.54
C LEU A 121 34.57 -21.53 -12.45
N GLY A 122 33.64 -20.56 -12.43
CA GLY A 122 33.78 -19.37 -11.59
C GLY A 122 35.00 -18.55 -12.00
N GLU A 123 35.90 -18.27 -11.06
CA GLU A 123 37.14 -17.51 -11.32
C GLU A 123 38.31 -18.37 -11.80
N GLN A 124 38.20 -19.70 -11.75
CA GLN A 124 39.28 -20.60 -12.11
C GLN A 124 39.26 -20.91 -13.61
N GLU A 125 40.41 -20.70 -14.26
CA GLU A 125 40.61 -20.94 -15.68
C GLU A 125 41.70 -21.97 -15.92
N ILE A 126 41.44 -22.94 -16.80
CA ILE A 126 42.40 -23.97 -17.17
C ILE A 126 42.41 -24.13 -18.68
N LYS A 127 43.60 -24.04 -19.29
CA LYS A 127 43.80 -24.17 -20.73
C LYS A 127 43.42 -25.57 -21.21
N ALA A 128 42.55 -25.64 -22.22
CA ALA A 128 42.18 -26.88 -22.88
C ALA A 128 43.31 -27.36 -23.82
N THR A 129 43.52 -28.68 -23.87
CA THR A 129 44.50 -29.34 -24.73
C THR A 129 43.80 -30.04 -25.90
N LEU A 130 44.42 -29.99 -27.08
CA LEU A 130 43.92 -30.67 -28.27
C LEU A 130 44.26 -32.17 -28.21
N GLY A 131 43.32 -33.01 -28.64
CA GLY A 131 43.50 -34.46 -28.71
C GLY A 131 42.31 -35.25 -28.17
N ALA A 132 42.41 -36.57 -28.29
CA ALA A 132 41.45 -37.51 -27.72
C ALA A 132 41.78 -37.80 -26.25
N ASP A 133 40.75 -38.14 -25.47
CA ASP A 133 40.86 -38.61 -24.07
C ASP A 133 41.70 -37.70 -23.17
N GLN A 134 41.53 -36.39 -23.32
CA GLN A 134 42.20 -35.41 -22.49
C GLN A 134 41.50 -35.33 -21.13
N THR A 135 42.30 -35.26 -20.07
CA THR A 135 41.80 -35.05 -18.71
C THR A 135 42.25 -33.69 -18.19
N LEU A 136 41.32 -32.99 -17.55
CA LEU A 136 41.56 -31.72 -16.89
C LEU A 136 40.95 -31.76 -15.49
N ARG A 137 41.51 -31.03 -14.55
CA ARG A 137 41.08 -31.07 -13.15
C ARG A 137 41.13 -29.68 -12.51
N PHE A 138 40.04 -29.31 -11.84
CA PHE A 138 39.94 -28.14 -10.99
C PHE A 138 40.24 -28.58 -9.55
N ASP A 139 41.41 -28.18 -9.06
CA ASP A 139 41.96 -28.60 -7.77
C ASP A 139 41.58 -27.69 -6.59
N ASP A 140 40.95 -26.54 -6.87
CA ASP A 140 40.56 -25.56 -5.86
C ASP A 140 39.18 -25.00 -6.20
N LEU A 141 38.16 -25.45 -5.48
CA LEU A 141 36.78 -24.96 -5.59
C LEU A 141 36.41 -24.06 -4.40
N SER A 142 37.39 -23.57 -3.63
CA SER A 142 37.12 -22.75 -2.45
C SER A 142 36.51 -21.39 -2.80
N HIS A 143 36.77 -20.86 -4.00
CA HIS A 143 36.14 -19.65 -4.55
C HIS A 143 34.64 -19.82 -4.80
N LEU A 144 34.12 -21.05 -4.86
CA LEU A 144 32.67 -21.26 -4.95
C LEU A 144 31.93 -20.75 -3.70
N ASN A 145 32.62 -20.65 -2.57
CA ASN A 145 32.07 -20.08 -1.33
C ASN A 145 31.97 -18.55 -1.36
N SER A 146 32.70 -17.89 -2.27
CA SER A 146 32.66 -16.44 -2.46
C SER A 146 31.79 -16.01 -3.65
N LEU A 147 31.24 -16.96 -4.41
CA LEU A 147 30.30 -16.68 -5.48
C LEU A 147 28.93 -16.37 -4.90
N ASP A 148 28.31 -15.32 -5.40
CA ASP A 148 26.99 -14.93 -4.98
C ASP A 148 25.95 -15.89 -5.54
N PRO A 149 24.76 -15.98 -4.95
CA PRO A 149 23.72 -16.91 -5.42
C PRO A 149 23.16 -16.66 -6.81
N GLU A 150 23.51 -15.50 -7.36
CA GLU A 150 23.17 -14.99 -8.67
C GLU A 150 24.19 -15.41 -9.73
N ASP A 151 25.40 -15.80 -9.31
CA ASP A 151 26.40 -16.36 -10.21
C ASP A 151 25.97 -17.78 -10.57
N TYR A 152 25.35 -17.93 -11.74
CA TYR A 152 25.13 -19.25 -12.34
C TYR A 152 26.48 -19.96 -12.40
N LEU A 153 26.68 -20.90 -11.48
CA LEU A 153 27.86 -21.74 -11.52
C LEU A 153 27.75 -22.54 -12.81
N THR A 154 28.63 -22.21 -13.74
CA THR A 154 28.64 -22.75 -15.08
C THR A 154 30.07 -23.13 -15.40
N LEU A 155 30.22 -24.34 -15.89
CA LEU A 155 31.44 -24.78 -16.53
C LEU A 155 31.35 -24.38 -18.00
N ARG A 156 32.25 -23.51 -18.48
CA ARG A 156 32.24 -22.99 -19.84
C ARG A 156 33.53 -23.31 -20.59
N LEU A 157 33.44 -23.44 -21.90
CA LEU A 157 34.58 -23.43 -22.82
C LEU A 157 34.48 -22.20 -23.72
N TYR A 158 35.52 -21.37 -23.77
CA TYR A 158 35.59 -20.22 -24.66
C TYR A 158 37.01 -20.01 -25.23
N ALA A 159 37.16 -19.14 -26.22
CA ALA A 159 38.47 -18.75 -26.74
C ALA A 159 38.93 -17.42 -26.12
N ASN A 160 40.18 -17.34 -25.66
CA ASN A 160 40.71 -16.16 -24.95
C ASN A 160 40.62 -14.83 -25.73
N ASN A 161 40.63 -14.90 -27.06
CA ASN A 161 40.52 -13.74 -27.94
C ASN A 161 39.06 -13.35 -28.28
N ASP A 162 38.08 -14.11 -27.79
CA ASP A 162 36.64 -13.91 -28.02
C ASP A 162 35.83 -14.45 -26.81
N MET A 163 36.10 -13.88 -25.62
CA MET A 163 35.50 -14.34 -24.36
C MET A 163 33.96 -14.23 -24.34
N GLY A 164 33.38 -13.34 -25.14
CA GLY A 164 31.93 -13.20 -25.27
C GLY A 164 31.26 -14.33 -26.07
N ASN A 165 32.04 -15.18 -26.74
CA ASN A 165 31.56 -16.27 -27.58
C ASN A 165 31.82 -17.62 -26.89
N VAL A 166 30.88 -18.00 -26.02
CA VAL A 166 30.92 -19.28 -25.29
C VAL A 166 30.66 -20.43 -26.27
N LEU A 167 31.61 -21.36 -26.37
CA LEU A 167 31.58 -22.49 -27.31
C LEU A 167 30.82 -23.70 -26.76
N TRP A 168 30.76 -23.83 -25.43
CA TRP A 168 30.03 -24.86 -24.70
C TRP A 168 29.83 -24.42 -23.25
N GLU A 169 28.69 -24.76 -22.64
CA GLU A 169 28.33 -24.40 -21.27
C GLU A 169 27.57 -25.55 -20.58
N TRP A 170 27.77 -25.71 -19.28
CA TRP A 170 27.11 -26.69 -18.41
C TRP A 170 26.85 -26.12 -17.00
N ALA A 171 25.62 -26.18 -16.47
CA ALA A 171 25.19 -25.50 -15.23
C ALA A 171 24.87 -26.46 -14.07
N PHE A 172 24.91 -25.96 -12.83
CA PHE A 172 24.56 -26.71 -11.60
C PHE A 172 23.17 -26.31 -11.05
N GLY A 173 22.43 -27.26 -10.45
CA GLY A 173 21.14 -27.00 -9.79
C GLY A 173 21.32 -26.50 -8.36
N ARG A 174 20.52 -25.51 -7.92
CA ARG A 174 20.63 -24.86 -6.61
C ARG A 174 19.30 -24.86 -5.85
N ILE A 175 19.34 -25.06 -4.52
CA ILE A 175 18.19 -24.78 -3.64
C ILE A 175 18.13 -23.29 -3.30
N ASP A 176 16.92 -22.72 -3.21
CA ASP A 176 16.72 -21.31 -2.94
C ASP A 176 15.53 -21.03 -2.02
N ILE A 177 15.55 -19.85 -1.40
CA ILE A 177 14.45 -19.32 -0.58
C ILE A 177 14.30 -17.83 -0.89
N ARG A 178 13.06 -17.39 -1.16
CA ARG A 178 12.78 -16.01 -1.62
C ARG A 178 11.48 -15.46 -1.05
N THR A 179 11.42 -14.14 -0.93
CA THR A 179 10.30 -13.30 -0.48
C THR A 179 10.32 -12.02 -1.32
N ASP A 180 9.21 -11.29 -1.39
CA ASP A 180 9.11 -9.99 -2.07
C ASP A 180 9.89 -8.93 -1.28
N LEU A 181 11.20 -8.82 -1.53
CA LEU A 181 12.07 -7.90 -0.79
C LEU A 181 11.92 -6.48 -1.31
N ASN A 182 11.76 -6.35 -2.63
CA ASN A 182 11.74 -5.05 -3.28
C ASN A 182 10.37 -4.38 -3.18
N ARG A 183 9.34 -5.05 -2.67
CA ARG A 183 7.95 -4.58 -2.53
C ARG A 183 7.35 -4.22 -3.87
N ASP A 184 7.49 -5.11 -4.85
CA ASP A 184 6.86 -4.98 -6.17
C ASP A 184 5.62 -5.87 -6.37
N GLY A 185 5.27 -6.65 -5.34
CA GLY A 185 4.13 -7.56 -5.33
C GLY A 185 4.44 -8.94 -5.93
N LYS A 186 5.68 -9.17 -6.38
CA LYS A 186 6.12 -10.43 -6.99
C LYS A 186 7.24 -11.04 -6.17
N VAL A 187 7.28 -12.37 -6.17
CA VAL A 187 8.40 -13.15 -5.67
C VAL A 187 9.08 -13.78 -6.87
N SER A 188 10.17 -13.18 -7.33
CA SER A 188 10.89 -13.70 -8.49
C SER A 188 11.62 -15.00 -8.16
N ILE A 189 11.30 -16.13 -8.81
CA ILE A 189 11.93 -17.44 -8.53
C ILE A 189 12.84 -17.86 -9.69
N VAL A 190 14.08 -18.30 -9.38
CA VAL A 190 15.03 -18.84 -10.37
C VAL A 190 14.41 -20.05 -11.10
N GLY A 191 14.29 -19.97 -12.42
CA GLY A 191 13.72 -21.02 -13.28
C GLY A 191 12.49 -20.57 -14.08
N GLU A 192 11.90 -19.42 -13.73
CA GLU A 192 11.03 -18.69 -14.65
C GLU A 192 11.90 -17.85 -15.59
N SER A 193 11.40 -17.55 -16.79
CA SER A 193 12.17 -16.79 -17.80
C SER A 193 12.35 -15.34 -17.35
N VAL A 194 13.20 -15.09 -16.36
CA VAL A 194 13.56 -13.76 -15.89
C VAL A 194 14.53 -13.16 -16.91
N SER A 195 13.97 -12.46 -17.90
CA SER A 195 14.75 -11.78 -18.95
C SER A 195 15.36 -10.46 -18.51
N ASP A 196 15.14 -10.03 -17.27
CA ASP A 196 15.62 -8.75 -16.76
C ASP A 196 16.67 -8.93 -15.67
N ALA A 197 17.89 -8.46 -15.97
CA ALA A 197 19.02 -8.31 -15.05
C ALA A 197 18.79 -7.19 -13.99
N LYS A 198 17.54 -6.96 -13.60
CA LYS A 198 17.09 -5.99 -12.60
C LYS A 198 16.21 -6.63 -11.51
N ASP A 199 16.12 -7.96 -11.47
CA ASP A 199 15.45 -8.66 -10.37
C ASP A 199 16.20 -8.38 -9.06
N SER A 200 15.60 -7.55 -8.21
CA SER A 200 16.21 -7.06 -6.96
C SER A 200 15.87 -7.93 -5.75
N ASP A 201 15.02 -8.94 -5.88
CA ASP A 201 14.68 -9.88 -4.80
C ASP A 201 15.86 -10.81 -4.45
N SER A 202 16.81 -10.92 -5.37
CA SER A 202 18.08 -11.61 -5.15
C SER A 202 18.92 -11.00 -4.01
N ASN A 203 18.71 -9.71 -3.70
CA ASN A 203 19.38 -9.00 -2.61
C ASN A 203 18.94 -9.42 -1.19
N ASN A 204 17.97 -10.34 -1.03
CA ASN A 204 17.44 -10.73 0.31
C ASN A 204 18.45 -11.50 1.19
N LYS A 205 19.66 -11.70 0.64
CA LYS A 205 20.79 -12.41 1.22
C LYS A 205 21.84 -11.47 1.80
N ASP A 206 21.63 -10.16 1.71
CA ASP A 206 22.46 -9.17 2.39
C ASP A 206 21.96 -8.97 3.84
N PRO A 207 22.74 -9.31 4.88
CA PRO A 207 22.37 -9.06 6.27
C PRO A 207 22.24 -7.56 6.60
N GLY A 208 22.80 -6.67 5.78
CA GLY A 208 22.59 -5.22 5.88
C GLY A 208 21.23 -4.74 5.37
N ARG A 209 20.50 -5.59 4.62
CA ARG A 209 19.20 -5.29 4.01
C ARG A 209 18.20 -6.43 4.27
N PRO A 210 17.91 -6.78 5.53
CA PRO A 210 16.97 -7.84 5.83
C PRO A 210 15.56 -7.49 5.34
N PHE A 211 14.77 -8.51 5.02
CA PHE A 211 13.33 -8.35 4.84
C PHE A 211 12.71 -7.95 6.18
N ARG A 212 12.18 -6.72 6.25
CA ARG A 212 11.54 -6.18 7.45
C ARG A 212 10.04 -6.29 7.33
N PHE A 213 9.41 -6.86 8.36
CA PHE A 213 7.97 -7.05 8.41
C PHE A 213 7.47 -7.00 9.84
N TRP A 214 6.18 -6.76 10.04
CA TRP A 214 5.63 -6.63 11.39
C TRP A 214 5.19 -7.99 11.96
N LEU A 215 5.01 -8.01 13.29
CA LEU A 215 4.39 -9.11 13.99
C LEU A 215 2.87 -9.06 13.79
N ASN A 216 2.23 -10.22 13.56
CA ASN A 216 0.78 -10.35 13.57
C ASN A 216 0.30 -10.43 15.03
N ASN A 217 0.33 -9.28 15.71
CA ASN A 217 0.09 -9.18 17.15
C ASN A 217 -1.23 -8.49 17.53
N ASP A 218 -2.05 -8.19 16.53
CA ASP A 218 -3.43 -7.75 16.61
C ASP A 218 -4.41 -8.94 16.47
N TYR A 219 -5.70 -8.63 16.46
CA TYR A 219 -6.77 -9.62 16.35
C TYR A 219 -7.82 -9.14 15.36
N ASP A 220 -7.86 -9.78 14.19
CA ASP A 220 -8.71 -9.40 13.07
C ASP A 220 -10.03 -10.17 13.12
N VAL A 221 -11.07 -9.49 13.58
CA VAL A 221 -12.39 -10.10 13.73
C VAL A 221 -13.36 -9.63 12.68
N VAL A 222 -14.16 -10.58 12.20
CA VAL A 222 -15.37 -10.30 11.44
C VAL A 222 -16.55 -10.11 12.39
N LEU A 223 -16.96 -8.86 12.57
CA LEU A 223 -18.10 -8.45 13.37
C LEU A 223 -19.37 -8.51 12.53
N LEU A 224 -20.25 -9.48 12.84
CA LEU A 224 -21.58 -9.59 12.25
C LEU A 224 -22.64 -8.94 13.15
N LYS A 225 -23.61 -8.28 12.53
CA LYS A 225 -24.81 -7.74 13.19
C LYS A 225 -25.44 -8.75 14.17
N ASP A 226 -25.77 -8.28 15.38
CA ASP A 226 -26.48 -9.01 16.45
C ASP A 226 -25.89 -10.37 16.86
N THR A 227 -24.65 -10.65 16.43
CA THR A 227 -24.00 -11.94 16.69
C THR A 227 -22.79 -11.71 17.59
N PRO A 228 -22.77 -12.27 18.81
CA PRO A 228 -21.57 -12.24 19.63
C PRO A 228 -20.49 -13.04 18.90
N VAL A 229 -19.46 -12.33 18.41
CA VAL A 229 -18.16 -12.81 17.93
C VAL A 229 -18.17 -14.31 17.58
N THR A 230 -18.64 -14.63 16.38
CA THR A 230 -18.32 -15.94 15.79
C THR A 230 -17.24 -15.67 14.75
N VAL A 231 -16.12 -16.40 14.89
CA VAL A 231 -14.96 -16.40 14.00
C VAL A 231 -15.42 -16.76 12.59
N SER A 232 -15.95 -15.78 11.87
CA SER A 232 -16.38 -15.92 10.48
C SER A 232 -15.20 -15.50 9.63
N LYS A 233 -14.74 -16.37 8.74
CA LYS A 233 -13.61 -16.06 7.86
C LYS A 233 -13.92 -14.98 6.82
N HIS A 234 -15.20 -14.83 6.49
CA HIS A 234 -15.66 -13.95 5.43
C HIS A 234 -16.96 -13.27 5.87
N CYS A 235 -17.24 -12.11 5.27
CA CYS A 235 -18.57 -11.50 5.38
C CYS A 235 -19.60 -12.31 4.58
N PRO A 236 -20.74 -12.72 5.16
CA PRO A 236 -21.76 -13.48 4.46
C PRO A 236 -22.35 -12.68 3.29
N SER A 237 -22.46 -13.32 2.12
CA SER A 237 -23.07 -12.73 0.93
C SER A 237 -24.60 -12.84 1.03
N GLY A 238 -25.29 -11.79 1.48
CA GLY A 238 -26.75 -11.71 1.34
C GLY A 238 -27.50 -11.06 2.50
N GLY A 239 -27.82 -9.79 2.34
CA GLY A 239 -28.80 -9.07 3.13
C GLY A 239 -28.53 -7.57 3.09
N SER A 240 -29.54 -6.77 2.70
CA SER A 240 -29.43 -5.30 2.57
C SER A 240 -29.16 -4.55 3.89
N LEU A 241 -28.87 -5.26 4.98
CA LEU A 241 -28.69 -4.75 6.35
C LEU A 241 -27.65 -5.53 7.17
N GLN A 242 -26.82 -6.40 6.56
CA GLN A 242 -25.69 -7.00 7.27
C GLN A 242 -24.49 -6.06 7.19
N ILE A 243 -24.27 -5.29 8.26
CA ILE A 243 -22.99 -4.61 8.49
C ILE A 243 -22.02 -5.69 8.95
N CYS A 244 -20.95 -5.86 8.20
CA CYS A 244 -19.86 -6.78 8.49
C CYS A 244 -18.61 -5.92 8.67
N GLU A 245 -18.18 -5.70 9.91
CA GLU A 245 -16.98 -4.90 10.20
C GLU A 245 -15.81 -5.86 10.37
N GLN A 246 -14.71 -5.63 9.66
CA GLN A 246 -13.45 -6.33 9.88
C GLN A 246 -12.54 -5.32 10.59
N GLU A 247 -12.42 -5.48 11.91
CA GLU A 247 -11.72 -4.54 12.79
C GLU A 247 -10.53 -5.22 13.45
N ASP A 248 -9.41 -4.50 13.53
CA ASP A 248 -8.30 -4.86 14.41
C ASP A 248 -8.76 -4.55 15.85
N VAL A 249 -9.15 -5.57 16.60
CA VAL A 249 -9.52 -5.40 18.00
C VAL A 249 -8.27 -5.53 18.85
N MET A 250 -7.88 -4.44 19.50
CA MET A 250 -6.80 -4.41 20.51
C MET A 250 -7.24 -5.17 21.78
N SER A 251 -7.36 -6.50 21.68
CA SER A 251 -7.62 -7.42 22.79
C SER A 251 -6.30 -7.74 23.49
N SER A 252 -6.20 -7.46 24.79
CA SER A 252 -4.99 -7.80 25.56
C SER A 252 -4.80 -9.31 25.82
N SER A 253 -5.70 -10.18 25.32
CA SER A 253 -5.72 -11.61 25.63
C SER A 253 -5.81 -12.55 24.43
N GLU A 254 -6.07 -12.03 23.23
CA GLU A 254 -6.19 -12.82 21.99
C GLU A 254 -5.32 -12.15 20.94
N VAL A 255 -4.43 -12.93 20.32
CA VAL A 255 -3.45 -12.49 19.32
C VAL A 255 -3.53 -13.48 18.17
N ASN A 256 -3.69 -13.01 16.91
CA ASN A 256 -3.85 -13.86 15.71
C ASN A 256 -2.72 -14.90 15.60
N SER A 257 -1.46 -14.48 15.78
CA SER A 257 -0.29 -15.38 15.69
C SER A 257 -0.25 -16.51 16.74
N GLY A 258 -1.16 -16.48 17.73
CA GLY A 258 -1.38 -17.58 18.68
C GLY A 258 -2.21 -18.74 18.11
N ASN A 259 -2.83 -18.56 16.94
CA ASN A 259 -3.71 -19.53 16.30
C ASN A 259 -3.03 -20.20 15.10
N THR A 260 -3.50 -21.39 14.71
CA THR A 260 -2.99 -22.14 13.54
C THR A 260 -3.97 -22.07 12.36
N ILE A 261 -4.71 -20.97 12.29
CA ILE A 261 -5.70 -20.68 11.25
C ILE A 261 -5.52 -19.21 10.85
N ILE A 262 -5.92 -18.88 9.63
CA ILE A 262 -6.15 -17.49 9.21
C ILE A 262 -7.60 -17.15 9.57
N GLU A 263 -7.79 -16.15 10.42
CA GLU A 263 -9.06 -15.81 11.06
C GLU A 263 -10.04 -15.21 10.08
N SER A 264 -9.56 -14.36 9.17
CA SER A 264 -10.38 -13.60 8.24
C SER A 264 -9.61 -13.16 6.98
N GLU A 265 -10.32 -12.69 5.97
CA GLU A 265 -9.72 -12.01 4.80
C GLU A 265 -8.87 -10.79 5.21
N ARG A 266 -9.16 -10.17 6.35
CA ARG A 266 -8.45 -8.98 6.86
C ARG A 266 -7.08 -9.34 7.43
N ASP A 267 -6.99 -10.46 8.14
CA ASP A 267 -5.76 -11.00 8.73
C ASP A 267 -4.66 -11.21 7.67
N LEU A 268 -5.02 -11.36 6.40
CA LEU A 268 -4.08 -11.49 5.28
C LEU A 268 -3.16 -10.27 5.09
N GLU A 269 -3.50 -9.10 5.63
CA GLU A 269 -2.63 -7.92 5.62
C GLU A 269 -1.35 -8.16 6.47
N ASP A 270 -1.33 -9.16 7.36
CA ASP A 270 -0.24 -9.50 8.29
C ASP A 270 0.62 -10.70 7.85
N PHE A 271 0.48 -11.10 6.59
CA PHE A 271 1.25 -12.19 5.99
C PHE A 271 2.12 -11.68 4.86
N ALA A 272 3.28 -12.31 4.66
CA ALA A 272 4.14 -12.08 3.50
C ALA A 272 4.38 -13.36 2.68
N PRO A 273 4.57 -13.27 1.34
CA PRO A 273 4.78 -14.44 0.50
C PRO A 273 6.20 -15.02 0.64
N LEU A 274 6.32 -16.33 0.56
CA LEU A 274 7.59 -17.06 0.65
C LEU A 274 7.63 -18.20 -0.36
N ALA A 275 8.67 -18.24 -1.17
CA ALA A 275 8.97 -19.33 -2.08
C ALA A 275 10.12 -20.18 -1.56
N LEU A 276 9.95 -21.51 -1.59
CA LEU A 276 11.02 -22.49 -1.42
C LEU A 276 11.27 -23.16 -2.76
N ASN A 277 12.51 -23.15 -3.25
CA ASN A 277 12.90 -23.83 -4.47
C ASN A 277 13.92 -24.92 -4.14
N LEU A 278 13.62 -26.17 -4.48
CA LEU A 278 14.56 -27.27 -4.33
C LEU A 278 15.40 -27.50 -5.59
N GLY A 279 15.18 -26.72 -6.64
CA GLY A 279 15.86 -26.82 -7.91
C GLY A 279 15.83 -28.25 -8.45
N GLY A 280 17.01 -28.78 -8.74
CA GLY A 280 17.22 -30.11 -9.33
C GLY A 280 16.77 -31.35 -8.57
N TYR A 281 16.13 -31.20 -7.41
CA TYR A 281 15.54 -32.31 -6.67
C TYR A 281 14.06 -32.57 -7.04
N ALA A 282 13.56 -31.92 -8.09
CA ALA A 282 12.17 -31.99 -8.56
C ALA A 282 11.85 -33.26 -9.37
N ASP A 283 12.75 -33.68 -10.26
CA ASP A 283 12.50 -34.83 -11.14
C ASP A 283 12.57 -36.16 -10.38
N GLY A 284 11.39 -36.72 -10.08
CA GLY A 284 11.22 -37.97 -9.34
C GLY A 284 11.00 -37.82 -7.83
N GLY A 285 10.89 -36.59 -7.34
CA GLY A 285 10.65 -36.25 -5.93
C GLY A 285 11.91 -36.26 -5.05
N PHE A 286 11.86 -35.52 -3.94
CA PHE A 286 13.01 -35.37 -3.06
C PHE A 286 13.48 -36.72 -2.48
N PRO A 287 14.79 -37.07 -2.51
CA PRO A 287 15.27 -38.39 -2.10
C PRO A 287 15.37 -38.54 -0.57
N PHE A 288 14.22 -38.60 0.10
CA PHE A 288 14.10 -38.74 1.56
C PHE A 288 14.80 -39.98 2.13
N GLY A 289 15.11 -40.99 1.32
CA GLY A 289 15.91 -42.15 1.75
C GLY A 289 17.38 -41.82 2.02
N LYS A 290 17.94 -40.82 1.30
CA LYS A 290 19.36 -40.45 1.36
C LYS A 290 19.59 -39.13 2.10
N TYR A 291 18.68 -38.17 1.95
CA TYR A 291 18.84 -36.83 2.49
C TYR A 291 17.71 -36.47 3.48
N ARG A 292 18.00 -35.55 4.39
CA ARG A 292 17.03 -34.78 5.19
C ARG A 292 16.90 -33.40 4.58
N LEU A 293 15.67 -32.89 4.51
CA LEU A 293 15.38 -31.51 4.18
C LEU A 293 14.92 -30.81 5.46
N THR A 294 15.53 -29.69 5.80
CA THR A 294 15.20 -28.94 7.02
C THR A 294 14.98 -27.47 6.71
N ILE A 295 14.08 -26.84 7.46
CA ILE A 295 13.90 -25.39 7.48
C ILE A 295 14.05 -24.90 8.93
N LYS A 296 14.73 -23.78 9.11
CA LYS A 296 15.10 -23.25 10.44
C LYS A 296 14.96 -21.74 10.48
N ALA A 297 14.26 -21.23 11.49
CA ALA A 297 14.28 -19.82 11.86
C ALA A 297 15.36 -19.56 12.94
N HIS A 298 16.08 -18.45 12.82
CA HIS A 298 17.06 -17.99 13.80
C HIS A 298 16.75 -16.55 14.19
N GLY A 299 16.54 -16.30 15.48
CA GLY A 299 16.29 -14.97 16.04
C GLY A 299 14.84 -14.48 15.96
N PHE A 300 13.92 -15.29 15.44
CA PHE A 300 12.48 -15.02 15.41
C PHE A 300 11.66 -16.32 15.41
N THR A 301 10.36 -16.18 15.58
CA THR A 301 9.37 -17.25 15.38
C THR A 301 8.35 -16.82 14.33
N ILE A 302 8.06 -17.70 13.38
CA ILE A 302 7.02 -17.51 12.35
C ILE A 302 6.09 -18.71 12.27
N ASN A 303 4.85 -18.48 11.86
CA ASN A 303 3.96 -19.54 11.39
C ASN A 303 3.99 -19.58 9.87
N LEU A 304 4.03 -20.79 9.30
CA LEU A 304 3.98 -21.02 7.86
C LEU A 304 2.62 -21.57 7.46
N PHE A 305 2.08 -21.07 6.36
CA PHE A 305 0.85 -21.52 5.73
C PHE A 305 1.09 -21.82 4.26
N GLN A 306 0.25 -22.68 3.69
CA GLN A 306 0.25 -22.93 2.25
C GLN A 306 -0.09 -21.62 1.51
N GLY A 307 0.68 -21.27 0.47
CA GLY A 307 0.36 -20.13 -0.40
C GLY A 307 -0.49 -20.58 -1.58
N VAL A 308 -1.48 -19.78 -1.95
CA VAL A 308 -2.31 -19.98 -3.16
C VAL A 308 -2.05 -18.94 -4.25
N TRP A 309 -1.07 -18.06 -4.02
CA TRP A 309 -0.67 -16.98 -4.93
C TRP A 309 0.09 -17.50 -6.16
N GLU A 310 0.07 -16.71 -7.24
CA GLU A 310 0.76 -17.06 -8.48
C GLU A 310 2.11 -16.35 -8.60
N GLU A 311 2.13 -15.03 -8.48
CA GLU A 311 3.30 -14.18 -8.60
C GLU A 311 3.86 -13.76 -7.23
N GLY A 312 3.03 -13.48 -6.23
CA GLY A 312 3.48 -13.08 -4.90
C GLY A 312 2.36 -12.75 -3.94
N ASP A 313 1.82 -11.54 -4.03
CA ASP A 313 0.92 -10.99 -3.00
C ASP A 313 -0.54 -10.80 -3.45
N GLU A 314 -0.96 -11.47 -4.51
CA GLU A 314 -2.34 -11.43 -5.02
C GLU A 314 -3.35 -11.84 -3.96
N TYR A 315 -2.93 -12.63 -2.97
CA TYR A 315 -3.79 -13.02 -1.85
C TYR A 315 -4.23 -11.86 -0.97
N VAL A 316 -3.61 -10.67 -1.05
CA VAL A 316 -4.03 -9.51 -0.26
C VAL A 316 -5.03 -8.64 -1.06
N TRP A 317 -4.89 -8.57 -2.38
CA TRP A 317 -5.62 -7.59 -3.22
C TRP A 317 -6.60 -8.22 -4.23
N ASP A 318 -6.37 -9.44 -4.70
CA ASP A 318 -7.33 -10.15 -5.55
C ASP A 318 -8.38 -10.83 -4.67
N SER A 319 -9.65 -10.61 -4.99
CA SER A 319 -10.76 -11.08 -4.15
C SER A 319 -10.91 -12.60 -4.16
N ASP A 320 -10.69 -13.26 -5.28
CA ASP A 320 -10.85 -14.71 -5.39
C ASP A 320 -9.67 -15.41 -4.70
N VAL A 321 -8.45 -14.88 -4.88
CA VAL A 321 -7.23 -15.41 -4.23
C VAL A 321 -7.28 -15.19 -2.72
N ALA A 322 -7.72 -14.03 -2.23
CA ALA A 322 -7.86 -13.75 -0.80
C ALA A 322 -8.82 -14.71 -0.08
N ILE A 323 -9.99 -14.96 -0.67
CA ILE A 323 -11.00 -15.90 -0.13
C ILE A 323 -10.42 -17.33 -0.06
N GLU A 324 -9.68 -17.74 -1.09
CA GLU A 324 -9.02 -19.04 -1.09
C GLU A 324 -7.89 -19.10 -0.04
N GLN A 325 -7.06 -18.06 0.05
CA GLN A 325 -5.94 -17.96 0.97
C GLN A 325 -6.39 -17.97 2.44
N ALA A 326 -7.51 -17.33 2.79
CA ALA A 326 -8.08 -17.38 4.14
C ALA A 326 -8.47 -18.81 4.58
N SER A 327 -8.61 -19.74 3.63
CA SER A 327 -8.87 -21.16 3.87
C SER A 327 -7.60 -22.04 3.82
N ALA A 328 -6.43 -21.43 3.67
CA ALA A 328 -5.17 -22.14 3.55
C ALA A 328 -4.81 -22.95 4.79
N LYS A 329 -4.00 -23.99 4.56
CA LYS A 329 -3.58 -24.92 5.60
C LYS A 329 -2.34 -24.42 6.30
N PHE A 330 -2.37 -24.48 7.62
CA PHE A 330 -1.17 -24.34 8.44
C PHE A 330 -0.18 -25.47 8.13
N ILE A 331 1.09 -25.10 7.99
CA ILE A 331 2.20 -25.99 7.66
C ILE A 331 3.01 -26.32 8.92
N ALA A 332 3.58 -25.30 9.56
CA ALA A 332 4.43 -25.45 10.74
C ALA A 332 4.67 -24.10 11.43
N THR A 333 4.93 -24.16 12.73
CA THR A 333 5.57 -23.05 13.46
C THR A 333 7.07 -23.28 13.46
N LEU A 334 7.83 -22.30 12.97
CA LEU A 334 9.29 -22.32 13.03
C LEU A 334 9.72 -21.53 14.26
N THR A 335 10.05 -22.25 15.33
CA THR A 335 10.55 -21.64 16.56
C THR A 335 12.05 -21.40 16.46
N ASP A 336 12.48 -20.31 17.06
CA ASP A 336 13.87 -19.87 17.12
C ASP A 336 14.84 -21.00 17.50
N ASP A 337 15.83 -21.21 16.62
CA ASP A 337 16.91 -22.19 16.74
C ASP A 337 16.49 -23.68 16.73
N VAL A 338 15.27 -23.99 16.27
CA VAL A 338 14.79 -25.37 16.13
C VAL A 338 14.68 -25.74 14.65
N ASP A 339 15.39 -26.81 14.25
CA ASP A 339 15.26 -27.39 12.92
C ASP A 339 13.91 -28.10 12.79
N VAL A 340 13.12 -27.73 11.78
CA VAL A 340 11.93 -28.47 11.37
C VAL A 340 12.28 -29.34 10.18
N GLU A 341 12.17 -30.66 10.33
CA GLU A 341 12.37 -31.61 9.23
C GLU A 341 11.15 -31.61 8.30
N ILE A 342 11.37 -31.22 7.05
CA ILE A 342 10.39 -31.36 5.97
C ILE A 342 10.38 -32.82 5.56
N ASN A 343 9.59 -33.63 6.26
CA ASN A 343 9.41 -35.05 5.96
C ASN A 343 8.44 -35.25 4.76
N PRO A 344 8.25 -36.49 4.25
CA PRO A 344 7.37 -36.72 3.10
C PRO A 344 5.93 -36.20 3.27
N ALA A 345 5.39 -36.18 4.50
CA ALA A 345 4.05 -35.66 4.76
C ALA A 345 4.02 -34.13 4.71
N LEU A 346 5.02 -33.46 5.28
CA LEU A 346 5.13 -32.00 5.22
C LEU A 346 5.44 -31.52 3.80
N TYR A 347 6.29 -32.25 3.08
CA TYR A 347 6.59 -32.01 1.66
C TYR A 347 5.32 -32.05 0.80
N GLN A 348 4.46 -33.05 1.02
CA GLN A 348 3.15 -33.14 0.36
C GLN A 348 2.22 -31.99 0.76
N LEU A 349 2.24 -31.57 2.04
CA LEU A 349 1.40 -30.48 2.53
C LEU A 349 1.84 -29.11 1.99
N MET A 350 3.14 -28.88 1.83
CA MET A 350 3.73 -27.70 1.19
C MET A 350 3.48 -27.63 -0.33
N ALA A 351 2.95 -28.71 -0.92
CA ALA A 351 2.55 -28.77 -2.32
C ALA A 351 3.64 -28.34 -3.32
N PHE A 352 4.86 -28.88 -3.17
CA PHE A 352 5.94 -28.68 -4.15
C PHE A 352 5.48 -29.10 -5.56
N ASP A 353 5.62 -28.20 -6.53
CA ASP A 353 5.27 -28.44 -7.92
C ASP A 353 6.30 -29.33 -8.65
N GLU A 354 6.04 -29.62 -9.93
CA GLU A 354 6.94 -30.43 -10.78
C GLU A 354 8.30 -29.78 -11.00
N ARG A 355 8.45 -28.47 -10.73
CA ARG A 355 9.71 -27.73 -10.78
C ARG A 355 10.42 -27.71 -9.43
N GLY A 356 9.84 -28.31 -8.39
CA GLY A 356 10.40 -28.35 -7.04
C GLY A 356 10.20 -27.05 -6.28
N ILE A 357 9.18 -26.26 -6.63
CA ILE A 357 8.84 -24.99 -5.99
C ILE A 357 7.63 -25.19 -5.07
N ALA A 358 7.76 -24.79 -3.81
CA ALA A 358 6.62 -24.62 -2.89
C ALA A 358 6.36 -23.14 -2.65
N LYS A 359 5.10 -22.73 -2.81
CA LYS A 359 4.61 -21.38 -2.54
C LYS A 359 3.93 -21.37 -1.17
N LEU A 360 4.37 -20.48 -0.30
CA LEU A 360 3.96 -20.36 1.10
C LEU A 360 3.63 -18.90 1.42
N ILE A 361 2.97 -18.68 2.54
CA ILE A 361 2.92 -17.37 3.20
C ILE A 361 3.33 -17.56 4.67
N PHE A 362 3.77 -16.48 5.31
CA PHE A 362 4.14 -16.52 6.73
C PHE A 362 3.69 -15.27 7.48
N GLU A 363 3.47 -15.43 8.77
CA GLU A 363 3.21 -14.34 9.73
C GLU A 363 4.28 -14.34 10.83
N GLY A 364 4.59 -13.15 11.36
CA GLY A 364 5.50 -12.97 12.48
C GLY A 364 4.84 -13.26 13.83
N VAL A 365 5.38 -14.20 14.61
CA VAL A 365 4.90 -14.52 15.98
C VAL A 365 5.73 -13.79 17.03
N SER A 366 7.06 -13.79 16.88
CA SER A 366 7.96 -13.02 17.75
C SER A 366 9.28 -12.71 17.07
N GLY A 367 9.90 -11.58 17.44
CA GLY A 367 11.23 -11.17 16.99
C GLY A 367 12.14 -10.82 18.18
N ARG A 368 13.46 -10.89 18.00
CA ARG A 368 14.43 -10.43 19.01
C ARG A 368 14.83 -8.98 18.75
N SER A 369 14.89 -8.16 19.79
CA SER A 369 15.38 -6.77 19.69
C SER A 369 16.86 -6.63 19.32
N THR A 370 17.60 -7.73 19.23
CA THR A 370 19.05 -7.77 18.93
C THR A 370 19.36 -8.19 17.49
N CYS A 371 18.38 -8.27 16.59
CA CYS A 371 18.56 -8.58 15.16
C CYS A 371 19.29 -7.46 14.38
N VAL A 372 20.43 -6.95 14.89
CA VAL A 372 21.15 -5.80 14.32
C VAL A 372 22.47 -6.22 13.67
N GLU A 373 22.65 -5.85 12.39
CA GLU A 373 23.88 -5.66 11.60
C GLU A 373 25.14 -6.44 12.04
N SER A 374 25.08 -7.76 12.05
CA SER A 374 26.29 -8.60 12.00
C SER A 374 25.96 -9.98 11.41
N GLN A 375 26.94 -10.71 10.86
CA GLN A 375 26.74 -12.00 10.17
C GLN A 375 26.12 -13.14 11.04
N ASP A 376 25.86 -12.89 12.33
CA ASP A 376 25.00 -13.71 13.21
C ASP A 376 23.51 -13.25 13.19
N SER A 377 23.10 -12.55 12.11
CA SER A 377 21.79 -11.92 11.94
C SER A 377 20.62 -12.90 11.96
N CYS A 378 19.43 -12.39 12.19
CA CYS A 378 18.20 -13.16 12.17
C CYS A 378 17.88 -13.63 10.74
N TYR A 379 17.72 -14.95 10.54
CA TYR A 379 17.57 -15.54 9.21
C TYR A 379 16.62 -16.74 9.20
N LEU A 380 16.09 -17.02 8.01
CA LEU A 380 15.42 -18.27 7.66
C LEU A 380 16.35 -19.09 6.77
N GLU A 381 16.63 -20.34 7.13
CA GLU A 381 17.55 -21.23 6.42
C GLU A 381 16.84 -22.50 5.94
N LEU A 382 16.93 -22.79 4.64
CA LEU A 382 16.58 -24.09 4.04
C LEU A 382 17.87 -24.90 3.85
N SER A 383 17.89 -26.16 4.29
CA SER A 383 19.09 -27.02 4.23
C SER A 383 18.81 -28.45 3.77
N VAL A 384 19.71 -29.01 2.96
CA VAL A 384 19.75 -30.43 2.59
C VAL A 384 20.92 -31.10 3.29
N ILE A 385 20.65 -32.16 4.05
CA ILE A 385 21.64 -32.84 4.91
C ILE A 385 21.72 -34.32 4.52
N ASP A 386 22.92 -34.85 4.29
CA ASP A 386 23.13 -36.28 4.03
C ASP A 386 22.92 -37.10 5.32
N LYS A 387 22.08 -38.14 5.25
CA LYS A 387 21.75 -38.99 6.41
C LYS A 387 22.93 -39.86 6.85
N SER A 388 23.86 -40.18 5.95
CA SER A 388 24.96 -41.10 6.22
C SER A 388 26.05 -40.50 7.11
N ASN A 389 26.34 -39.21 6.94
CA ASN A 389 27.42 -38.51 7.64
C ASN A 389 26.97 -37.22 8.34
N SER A 390 25.69 -36.84 8.24
CA SER A 390 25.13 -35.59 8.77
C SER A 390 25.76 -34.30 8.21
N GLN A 391 26.40 -34.37 7.04
CA GLN A 391 26.96 -33.20 6.36
C GLN A 391 25.85 -32.41 5.66
N LYS A 392 25.90 -31.08 5.79
CA LYS A 392 25.04 -30.14 5.04
C LYS A 392 25.56 -30.08 3.60
N MET A 393 24.76 -30.59 2.66
CA MET A 393 25.08 -30.70 1.24
C MET A 393 24.73 -29.41 0.47
N ALA A 394 23.70 -28.70 0.91
CA ALA A 394 23.28 -27.42 0.38
C ALA A 394 22.52 -26.63 1.45
N SER A 395 22.62 -25.30 1.41
CA SER A 395 21.78 -24.40 2.19
C SER A 395 21.51 -23.09 1.45
N SER A 396 20.34 -22.51 1.66
CA SER A 396 20.02 -21.13 1.27
C SER A 396 19.43 -20.38 2.46
N ARG A 397 19.74 -19.10 2.58
CA ARG A 397 19.32 -18.22 3.68
C ARG A 397 18.72 -16.94 3.14
N ILE A 398 17.75 -16.41 3.87
CA ILE A 398 17.25 -15.04 3.74
C ILE A 398 17.31 -14.37 5.11
N PHE A 399 17.69 -13.10 5.15
CA PHE A 399 17.73 -12.33 6.40
C PHE A 399 16.39 -11.64 6.63
N MET A 400 15.87 -11.74 7.84
CA MET A 400 14.53 -11.26 8.20
C MET A 400 14.57 -10.58 9.57
N ASP A 401 13.78 -9.53 9.74
CA ASP A 401 13.71 -8.74 10.95
C ASP A 401 12.26 -8.37 11.27
N PHE A 402 11.77 -8.81 12.44
CA PHE A 402 10.37 -8.68 12.85
C PHE A 402 10.23 -7.77 14.06
N HIS A 403 9.36 -6.76 13.96
CA HIS A 403 9.10 -5.75 14.99
C HIS A 403 7.61 -5.52 15.19
N ASP A 404 7.22 -4.82 16.26
CA ASP A 404 5.83 -4.36 16.39
C ASP A 404 5.53 -3.39 15.25
N ILE A 405 4.32 -3.42 14.68
CA ILE A 405 3.96 -2.49 13.59
C ILE A 405 4.14 -1.01 13.99
N LYS A 406 4.03 -0.68 15.29
CA LYS A 406 4.28 0.66 15.82
C LYS A 406 5.73 1.13 15.65
N ASP A 407 6.66 0.22 15.40
CA ASP A 407 8.05 0.53 15.10
C ASP A 407 8.24 1.05 13.66
N PHE A 408 7.26 0.85 12.78
CA PHE A 408 7.35 1.19 11.35
C PHE A 408 6.89 2.62 11.03
N TYR A 409 6.37 3.38 12.00
CA TYR A 409 5.88 4.73 11.75
C TYR A 409 6.13 5.71 12.88
N ASP A 410 6.18 6.99 12.54
CA ASP A 410 6.26 8.04 13.54
C ASP A 410 4.86 8.33 14.10
N HIS A 411 4.71 8.35 15.42
CA HIS A 411 3.44 8.72 16.04
C HIS A 411 3.54 10.08 16.74
N TYR A 412 2.80 11.05 16.23
CA TYR A 412 2.60 12.37 16.84
C TYR A 412 1.19 12.42 17.45
N THR A 413 1.08 12.76 18.73
CA THR A 413 -0.24 12.93 19.36
C THR A 413 -0.38 14.30 19.99
N SER A 414 -1.44 15.05 19.65
CA SER A 414 -1.86 16.19 20.46
C SER A 414 -2.60 15.74 21.72
N GLY A 415 -2.45 16.49 22.81
CA GLY A 415 -2.99 16.09 24.11
C GLY A 415 -2.20 14.96 24.78
N LEU A 416 -2.86 14.15 25.63
CA LEU A 416 -2.19 13.19 26.52
C LEU A 416 -1.89 11.81 25.90
N GLY A 417 -2.24 11.57 24.63
CA GLY A 417 -2.03 10.25 24.00
C GLY A 417 -2.81 9.11 24.70
N MET A 418 -3.95 9.44 25.31
CA MET A 418 -4.83 8.49 26.00
C MET A 418 -6.27 8.97 25.98
N ASP A 419 -7.20 8.08 26.31
CA ASP A 419 -8.60 8.46 26.48
C ASP A 419 -8.79 9.26 27.76
N VAL A 420 -9.30 10.49 27.59
CA VAL A 420 -9.53 11.43 28.69
C VAL A 420 -11.02 11.62 28.92
N ALA A 421 -11.45 11.54 30.18
CA ALA A 421 -12.85 11.79 30.55
C ALA A 421 -13.26 13.24 30.24
N PRO A 422 -14.54 13.54 29.87
CA PRO A 422 -15.07 14.86 29.48
C PRO A 422 -14.59 16.08 30.30
N ALA A 423 -14.31 15.91 31.59
CA ALA A 423 -13.86 16.98 32.48
C ALA A 423 -12.38 17.42 32.27
N SER A 424 -11.55 16.60 31.61
CA SER A 424 -10.11 16.83 31.42
C SER A 424 -9.75 17.52 30.09
N TRP A 425 -10.75 18.00 29.36
CA TRP A 425 -10.65 18.44 27.96
C TRP A 425 -10.05 19.85 27.84
N GLY A 426 -9.92 20.57 28.96
CA GLY A 426 -9.14 21.81 29.04
C GLY A 426 -7.62 21.61 28.96
N LEU A 427 -7.11 20.37 28.99
CA LEU A 427 -5.67 20.05 28.90
C LEU A 427 -5.16 19.82 27.46
N ILE A 428 -6.03 20.01 26.46
CA ILE A 428 -5.79 19.74 25.04
C ILE A 428 -4.76 20.70 24.40
N GLY A 429 -4.44 21.83 25.05
CA GLY A 429 -3.47 22.81 24.58
C GLY A 429 -1.98 22.44 24.75
N SER A 430 -1.65 21.16 24.93
CA SER A 430 -0.25 20.73 25.06
C SER A 430 0.35 20.35 23.70
N PRO A 431 1.59 20.79 23.37
CA PRO A 431 2.26 20.41 22.13
C PRO A 431 2.40 18.89 22.06
N GLY A 432 2.29 18.35 20.85
CA GLY A 432 2.18 16.92 20.69
C GLY A 432 3.44 16.17 21.11
N THR A 433 3.28 14.99 21.72
CA THR A 433 4.41 14.09 22.01
C THR A 433 4.70 13.24 20.79
N ARG A 434 5.96 13.21 20.37
CA ARG A 434 6.51 12.24 19.41
C ARG A 434 6.93 11.01 20.18
N THR A 435 6.35 9.87 19.86
CA THR A 435 6.88 8.58 20.33
C THR A 435 7.80 8.07 19.24
N ASP A 436 9.11 8.27 19.42
CA ASP A 436 10.13 7.67 18.55
C ASP A 436 10.28 6.21 18.96
N ILE A 437 9.54 5.30 18.31
CA ILE A 437 9.58 3.88 18.68
C ILE A 437 10.69 3.16 17.88
N PHE A 438 10.99 3.57 16.64
CA PHE A 438 12.17 3.11 15.90
C PHE A 438 12.75 4.16 14.91
N PRO A 439 14.00 4.63 15.12
CA PRO A 439 14.65 5.63 14.26
C PRO A 439 15.47 5.00 13.12
N LYS A 440 15.35 3.70 12.83
CA LYS A 440 16.23 3.06 11.85
C LYS A 440 15.69 3.29 10.44
N ASP A 441 16.44 4.03 9.63
CA ASP A 441 16.23 4.13 8.19
C ASP A 441 16.13 2.70 7.63
N ASP A 442 14.97 2.32 7.08
CA ASP A 442 14.91 1.14 6.21
C ASP A 442 15.82 1.43 5.01
N PRO A 443 16.85 0.60 4.72
CA PRO A 443 17.73 0.83 3.57
C PRO A 443 16.97 0.84 2.24
N ASN A 444 15.73 0.35 2.22
CA ASN A 444 14.81 0.42 1.08
C ASN A 444 13.84 1.61 1.15
N GLU A 445 13.86 2.42 2.22
CA GLU A 445 13.00 3.59 2.40
C GLU A 445 13.36 4.69 1.38
N LYS A 446 12.35 5.21 0.69
CA LYS A 446 12.47 6.41 -0.15
C LYS A 446 12.34 7.65 0.74
N VAL A 447 12.93 8.75 0.28
CA VAL A 447 12.96 10.03 1.01
C VAL A 447 11.62 10.78 0.84
N ASP A 448 10.50 10.08 1.00
CA ASP A 448 9.13 10.56 0.85
C ASP A 448 8.36 10.31 2.15
N TYR A 449 7.35 11.13 2.46
CA TYR A 449 6.61 11.02 3.71
C TYR A 449 5.10 11.17 3.52
N VAL A 450 4.31 10.29 4.14
CA VAL A 450 2.85 10.39 4.19
C VAL A 450 2.41 10.51 5.64
N MET A 451 1.69 11.58 5.97
CA MET A 451 1.05 11.79 7.27
C MET A 451 -0.44 11.43 7.21
N PHE A 452 -0.92 10.58 8.11
CA PHE A 452 -2.33 10.27 8.26
C PHE A 452 -2.95 11.00 9.46
N VAL A 453 -4.16 11.54 9.27
CA VAL A 453 -4.98 12.18 10.31
C VAL A 453 -6.35 11.50 10.38
N HIS A 454 -6.64 10.87 11.52
CA HIS A 454 -7.89 10.11 11.73
C HIS A 454 -9.13 11.02 11.92
N GLY A 455 -10.31 10.39 11.89
CA GLY A 455 -11.63 11.01 12.04
C GLY A 455 -12.07 11.28 13.48
N TRP A 456 -13.39 11.38 13.68
CA TRP A 456 -14.03 11.68 14.98
C TRP A 456 -14.59 10.42 15.66
N ARG A 457 -14.79 10.50 16.99
CA ARG A 457 -15.39 9.46 17.83
C ARG A 457 -14.62 8.15 17.84
N MET A 458 -13.35 8.28 18.18
CA MET A 458 -12.39 7.19 18.29
C MET A 458 -11.68 7.25 19.64
N GLN A 459 -11.68 6.15 20.37
CA GLN A 459 -10.77 5.87 21.48
C GLN A 459 -9.32 5.87 21.01
N TYR A 460 -8.38 5.99 21.93
CA TYR A 460 -6.95 6.01 21.59
C TYR A 460 -6.52 4.76 20.80
N ALA A 461 -6.97 3.57 21.22
CA ALA A 461 -6.68 2.33 20.53
C ALA A 461 -7.21 2.30 19.09
N GLU A 462 -8.42 2.80 18.86
CA GLU A 462 -9.02 2.89 17.52
C GLU A 462 -8.23 3.84 16.60
N ARG A 463 -7.71 4.95 17.15
CA ARG A 463 -6.87 5.90 16.39
C ARG A 463 -5.56 5.26 15.93
N VAL A 464 -4.99 4.41 16.78
CA VAL A 464 -3.76 3.65 16.50
C VAL A 464 -4.02 2.58 15.44
N SER A 465 -5.08 1.76 15.60
CA SER A 465 -5.44 0.74 14.60
C SER A 465 -5.72 1.35 13.23
N PHE A 466 -6.44 2.48 13.13
CA PHE A 466 -6.64 3.14 11.83
C PHE A 466 -5.32 3.61 11.20
N ALA A 467 -4.34 4.04 12.00
CA ALA A 467 -3.03 4.41 11.50
C ALA A 467 -2.24 3.18 11.03
N GLU A 468 -2.26 2.09 11.80
CA GLU A 468 -1.64 0.81 11.45
C GLU A 468 -2.24 0.24 10.17
N THR A 469 -3.57 0.16 10.07
CA THR A 469 -4.29 -0.20 8.84
C THR A 469 -3.89 0.69 7.66
N THR A 470 -3.77 2.00 7.85
CA THR A 470 -3.34 2.91 6.77
C THR A 470 -1.93 2.57 6.29
N LEU A 471 -1.01 2.29 7.21
CA LEU A 471 0.34 1.86 6.88
C LEU A 471 0.34 0.54 6.12
N LYS A 472 -0.32 -0.51 6.65
CA LYS A 472 -0.39 -1.84 6.02
C LYS A 472 -0.88 -1.72 4.57
N ARG A 473 -1.93 -0.93 4.34
CA ARG A 473 -2.54 -0.77 3.02
C ARG A 473 -1.71 0.06 2.06
N LEU A 474 -1.03 1.10 2.54
CA LEU A 474 -0.05 1.80 1.72
C LEU A 474 1.14 0.90 1.37
N TYR A 475 1.63 0.13 2.34
CA TYR A 475 2.71 -0.85 2.14
C TYR A 475 2.34 -1.85 1.03
N TRP A 476 1.17 -2.47 1.12
CA TRP A 476 0.68 -3.41 0.11
C TRP A 476 0.37 -2.74 -1.23
N SER A 477 0.07 -1.43 -1.25
CA SER A 477 -0.03 -0.64 -2.48
C SER A 477 1.34 -0.26 -3.09
N GLY A 478 2.44 -0.79 -2.54
CA GLY A 478 3.79 -0.57 -3.02
C GLY A 478 4.43 0.72 -2.50
N TYR A 479 3.89 1.37 -1.46
CA TYR A 479 4.47 2.58 -0.87
C TYR A 479 5.81 2.29 -0.18
N LYS A 480 6.87 3.00 -0.58
CA LYS A 480 8.24 2.80 -0.06
C LYS A 480 8.77 3.94 0.80
N GLY A 481 8.01 5.00 1.03
CA GLY A 481 8.43 6.13 1.88
C GLY A 481 8.14 5.91 3.37
N ARG A 482 8.45 6.93 4.18
CA ARG A 482 8.13 6.97 5.62
C ARG A 482 6.65 7.23 5.85
N PHE A 483 6.08 6.62 6.88
CA PHE A 483 4.72 6.91 7.33
C PHE A 483 4.71 7.61 8.69
N GLY A 484 3.74 8.48 8.88
CA GLY A 484 3.46 9.13 10.15
C GLY A 484 1.97 9.15 10.46
N ALA A 485 1.65 9.02 11.74
CA ALA A 485 0.30 9.18 12.26
C ALA A 485 0.24 10.43 13.13
N TYR A 486 -0.73 11.30 12.84
CA TYR A 486 -1.07 12.41 13.72
C TYR A 486 -2.42 12.13 14.39
N THR A 487 -2.37 11.86 15.70
CA THR A 487 -3.56 11.62 16.51
C THR A 487 -3.96 12.84 17.32
N TRP A 488 -5.27 13.04 17.46
CA TRP A 488 -5.85 14.12 18.23
C TRP A 488 -6.99 13.59 19.11
N PRO A 489 -7.27 14.23 20.27
CA PRO A 489 -8.28 13.73 21.19
C PRO A 489 -9.68 13.92 20.63
N THR A 490 -10.48 12.84 20.55
CA THR A 490 -11.85 12.88 20.04
C THR A 490 -12.85 12.47 21.11
N THR A 491 -14.03 13.09 21.11
CA THR A 491 -15.12 12.70 22.02
C THR A 491 -15.61 11.33 21.61
N TRP A 492 -15.53 10.35 22.51
CA TRP A 492 -15.98 8.99 22.23
C TRP A 492 -17.05 8.57 23.22
N PHE A 493 -17.93 7.69 22.75
CA PHE A 493 -19.03 7.12 23.51
C PHE A 493 -19.41 5.79 22.85
N TYR A 494 -19.77 4.79 23.66
CA TYR A 494 -19.90 3.40 23.23
C TYR A 494 -20.97 3.22 22.16
N LYS A 495 -20.58 2.81 20.95
CA LYS A 495 -21.47 2.51 19.82
C LYS A 495 -22.43 1.38 20.21
N PRO A 496 -23.77 1.58 20.18
CA PRO A 496 -24.69 0.46 20.29
C PRO A 496 -24.44 -0.46 19.09
N ALA A 497 -24.52 -1.78 19.31
CA ALA A 497 -24.48 -2.75 18.22
C ALA A 497 -25.67 -2.49 17.29
N TYR A 498 -25.43 -1.71 16.23
CA TYR A 498 -26.43 -1.16 15.30
C TYR A 498 -27.41 -0.14 15.91
N VAL A 499 -27.61 0.97 15.20
CA VAL A 499 -28.65 1.95 15.50
C VAL A 499 -29.48 2.13 14.24
N GLY A 500 -30.73 1.67 14.26
CA GLY A 500 -31.68 1.98 13.18
C GLY A 500 -31.99 3.47 13.15
N THR A 501 -32.46 3.99 12.00
CA THR A 501 -32.65 5.43 11.74
C THR A 501 -33.38 6.21 12.85
N LEU A 502 -34.32 5.58 13.57
CA LEU A 502 -35.04 6.21 14.68
C LEU A 502 -34.25 6.23 16.00
N ASP A 503 -33.51 5.17 16.31
CA ASP A 503 -32.66 5.09 17.50
C ASP A 503 -31.38 5.93 17.32
N THR A 504 -30.93 6.15 16.07
CA THR A 504 -29.78 7.02 15.77
C THR A 504 -30.11 8.45 16.20
N LEU A 505 -31.36 8.87 16.01
CA LEU A 505 -31.85 10.15 16.48
C LEU A 505 -31.82 10.22 18.01
N THR A 506 -32.41 9.24 18.70
CA THR A 506 -32.47 9.21 20.18
C THR A 506 -31.09 9.19 20.82
N TYR A 507 -30.11 8.54 20.19
CA TYR A 507 -28.74 8.40 20.68
C TYR A 507 -27.83 9.60 20.33
N VAL A 508 -28.00 10.22 19.16
CA VAL A 508 -27.42 11.56 18.86
C VAL A 508 -27.97 12.61 19.83
N LEU A 509 -29.20 12.43 20.31
CA LEU A 509 -29.85 13.28 21.31
C LEU A 509 -29.34 13.06 22.75
N GLU A 510 -28.65 11.95 23.07
CA GLU A 510 -28.14 11.67 24.44
C GLU A 510 -26.91 12.53 24.80
N ASP A 511 -26.10 12.92 23.82
CA ASP A 511 -25.05 13.95 23.97
C ASP A 511 -24.91 14.78 22.69
N LEU A 512 -25.91 15.66 22.48
CA LEU A 512 -25.97 16.63 21.37
C LEU A 512 -24.70 17.48 21.22
N THR A 513 -23.88 17.56 22.26
CA THR A 513 -22.71 18.42 22.34
C THR A 513 -21.42 17.71 21.94
N SER A 514 -21.43 16.38 21.90
CA SER A 514 -20.26 15.54 21.63
C SER A 514 -19.59 15.91 20.31
N TYR A 515 -20.37 16.02 19.24
CA TYR A 515 -19.86 16.41 17.92
C TYR A 515 -19.24 17.81 17.94
N SER A 516 -19.95 18.81 18.49
CA SER A 516 -19.47 20.20 18.58
C SER A 516 -18.19 20.32 19.39
N ARG A 517 -18.06 19.58 20.51
CA ARG A 517 -16.80 19.53 21.27
C ARG A 517 -15.68 18.93 20.44
N GLY A 518 -15.94 17.84 19.71
CA GLY A 518 -14.98 17.24 18.77
C GLY A 518 -14.50 18.23 17.70
N GLU A 519 -15.43 18.95 17.07
CA GLU A 519 -15.11 19.94 16.03
C GLU A 519 -14.27 21.10 16.60
N LYS A 520 -14.59 21.62 17.79
CA LYS A 520 -13.77 22.64 18.47
C LYS A 520 -12.33 22.18 18.62
N ILE A 521 -12.13 20.95 19.09
CA ILE A 521 -10.80 20.39 19.33
C ILE A 521 -10.04 20.19 18.04
N ALA A 522 -10.71 19.66 17.01
CA ALA A 522 -10.10 19.50 15.70
C ALA A 522 -9.56 20.84 15.17
N ARG A 523 -10.29 21.94 15.42
CA ARG A 523 -9.83 23.29 15.05
C ARG A 523 -8.64 23.76 15.88
N GLN A 524 -8.64 23.49 17.19
CA GLN A 524 -7.54 23.84 18.08
C GLN A 524 -6.25 23.09 17.75
N THR A 525 -6.34 21.83 17.32
CA THR A 525 -5.16 20.98 17.08
C THR A 525 -4.47 21.24 15.75
N GLY A 526 -5.12 21.92 14.80
CA GLY A 526 -4.53 22.25 13.50
C GLY A 526 -3.19 23.01 13.60
N GLY A 527 -3.03 23.88 14.59
CA GLY A 527 -1.75 24.59 14.82
C GLY A 527 -0.60 23.64 15.14
N PHE A 528 -0.83 22.63 15.98
CA PHE A 528 0.19 21.64 16.33
C PHE A 528 0.56 20.74 15.14
N LEU A 529 -0.43 20.37 14.32
CA LEU A 529 -0.16 19.66 13.07
C LEU A 529 0.71 20.52 12.12
N ALA A 530 0.45 21.82 12.03
CA ALA A 530 1.25 22.72 11.20
C ALA A 530 2.71 22.78 11.65
N ASP A 531 2.96 22.81 12.95
CA ASP A 531 4.31 22.77 13.53
C ASP A 531 5.02 21.44 13.20
N ASN A 532 4.32 20.31 13.34
CA ASN A 532 4.86 18.98 13.01
C ASN A 532 5.23 18.86 11.54
N LEU A 533 4.33 19.27 10.64
CA LEU A 533 4.58 19.21 9.19
C LEU A 533 5.73 20.14 8.78
N SER A 534 5.82 21.33 9.39
CA SER A 534 6.94 22.25 9.16
C SER A 534 8.28 21.71 9.65
N TYR A 535 8.27 20.93 10.74
CA TYR A 535 9.45 20.21 11.24
C TYR A 535 9.87 19.05 10.32
N LEU A 536 8.91 18.39 9.68
CA LEU A 536 9.15 17.25 8.78
C LEU A 536 9.64 17.68 7.40
N LYS A 537 9.09 18.75 6.80
CA LYS A 537 9.44 19.16 5.43
C LYS A 537 10.94 19.23 5.11
N PRO A 538 11.84 19.80 5.95
CA PRO A 538 13.27 19.83 5.61
C PRO A 538 13.95 18.44 5.59
N LYS A 539 13.30 17.38 6.08
CA LYS A 539 13.87 16.02 6.14
C LYS A 539 13.49 15.14 4.94
N TYR A 540 12.41 15.49 4.23
CA TYR A 540 11.84 14.65 3.17
C TYR A 540 11.74 15.42 1.85
N LYS A 541 11.93 14.72 0.74
CA LYS A 541 11.77 15.26 -0.63
C LYS A 541 10.32 15.67 -0.85
N SER A 542 9.40 14.78 -0.51
CA SER A 542 7.96 15.02 -0.56
C SER A 542 7.28 14.77 0.79
N LEU A 543 6.22 15.53 1.07
CA LEU A 543 5.41 15.42 2.27
C LEU A 543 3.93 15.52 1.90
N GLN A 544 3.23 14.41 2.07
CA GLN A 544 1.82 14.23 1.71
C GLN A 544 0.95 14.06 2.96
N VAL A 545 -0.33 14.42 2.87
CA VAL A 545 -1.28 14.27 3.98
C VAL A 545 -2.54 13.56 3.53
N ILE A 546 -2.98 12.54 4.27
CA ILE A 546 -4.30 11.91 4.14
C ILE A 546 -5.11 12.27 5.38
N ALA A 547 -6.33 12.77 5.21
CA ALA A 547 -7.23 12.98 6.34
C ALA A 547 -8.64 12.46 6.09
N HIS A 548 -9.18 11.80 7.11
CA HIS A 548 -10.50 11.20 7.10
C HIS A 548 -11.50 12.02 7.90
N SER A 549 -12.74 12.13 7.40
CA SER A 549 -13.87 12.67 8.18
C SER A 549 -13.55 14.03 8.83
N MET A 550 -13.71 14.17 10.14
CA MET A 550 -13.40 15.41 10.89
C MET A 550 -11.90 15.73 10.96
N GLY A 551 -11.00 14.76 10.70
CA GLY A 551 -9.57 15.02 10.56
C GLY A 551 -9.25 16.06 9.48
N ASN A 552 -10.14 16.22 8.50
CA ASN A 552 -10.06 17.27 7.48
C ASN A 552 -10.19 18.69 8.06
N VAL A 553 -10.88 18.86 9.20
CA VAL A 553 -10.93 20.13 9.93
C VAL A 553 -9.54 20.46 10.48
N VAL A 554 -8.85 19.47 11.05
CA VAL A 554 -7.48 19.60 11.59
C VAL A 554 -6.51 20.04 10.50
N VAL A 555 -6.49 19.33 9.37
CA VAL A 555 -5.58 19.64 8.24
C VAL A 555 -5.87 21.03 7.68
N SER A 556 -7.14 21.41 7.55
CA SER A 556 -7.50 22.69 6.94
C SER A 556 -7.19 23.88 7.84
N GLU A 557 -7.31 23.70 9.17
CA GLU A 557 -6.86 24.71 10.14
C GLU A 557 -5.33 24.79 10.20
N ALA A 558 -4.62 23.66 10.04
CA ALA A 558 -3.17 23.64 9.88
C ALA A 558 -2.74 24.44 8.65
N LEU A 559 -3.35 24.17 7.48
CA LEU A 559 -3.05 24.86 6.23
C LEU A 559 -3.30 26.37 6.31
N LYS A 560 -4.29 26.83 7.09
CA LYS A 560 -4.53 28.27 7.28
C LYS A 560 -3.33 29.01 7.87
N VAL A 561 -2.66 28.40 8.85
CA VAL A 561 -1.51 29.03 9.55
C VAL A 561 -0.16 28.68 8.93
N MET A 562 -0.10 27.62 8.12
CA MET A 562 1.11 27.13 7.48
C MET A 562 1.58 28.02 6.32
N GLN A 563 2.88 27.97 6.02
CA GLN A 563 3.47 28.59 4.82
C GLN A 563 3.21 27.73 3.57
N ALA A 564 3.16 28.35 2.39
CA ALA A 564 3.02 27.61 1.14
C ALA A 564 4.23 26.69 0.89
N GLY A 565 3.98 25.51 0.32
CA GLY A 565 5.04 24.55 -0.05
C GLY A 565 5.61 23.72 1.10
N VAL A 566 4.96 23.71 2.27
CA VAL A 566 5.33 22.80 3.37
C VAL A 566 4.88 21.37 3.08
N ILE A 567 3.65 21.19 2.59
CA ILE A 567 3.15 19.90 2.09
C ILE A 567 2.92 20.00 0.58
N ASP A 568 3.10 18.91 -0.13
CA ASP A 568 3.00 18.86 -1.58
C ASP A 568 1.57 18.54 -2.04
N SER A 569 0.90 17.61 -1.35
CA SER A 569 -0.52 17.30 -1.58
C SER A 569 -1.25 16.84 -0.33
N TYR A 570 -2.58 16.97 -0.39
CA TYR A 570 -3.53 16.63 0.65
C TYR A 570 -4.74 15.91 0.04
N ILE A 571 -4.99 14.68 0.49
CA ILE A 571 -6.21 13.93 0.20
C ILE A 571 -7.22 14.13 1.33
N ALA A 572 -8.33 14.77 0.99
CA ALA A 572 -9.51 14.90 1.83
C ALA A 572 -10.49 13.78 1.52
N THR A 573 -10.56 12.74 2.36
CA THR A 573 -11.48 11.61 2.15
C THR A 573 -12.67 11.68 3.10
N GLN A 574 -13.88 11.65 2.51
CA GLN A 574 -15.18 11.74 3.19
C GLN A 574 -15.23 12.87 4.22
N ALA A 575 -14.72 14.03 3.83
CA ALA A 575 -14.46 15.15 4.70
C ALA A 575 -15.72 15.71 5.41
N ALA A 576 -15.73 15.62 6.75
CA ALA A 576 -16.81 16.11 7.62
C ALA A 576 -16.61 17.59 7.98
N THR A 577 -16.50 18.42 6.94
CA THR A 577 -16.30 19.87 7.03
C THR A 577 -17.15 20.58 5.98
N SER A 578 -17.44 21.85 6.20
CA SER A 578 -18.31 22.65 5.32
C SER A 578 -17.67 22.83 3.94
N ALA A 579 -18.34 22.40 2.87
CA ALA A 579 -17.87 22.61 1.49
C ALA A 579 -17.74 24.11 1.15
N GLY A 580 -18.67 24.92 1.65
CA GLY A 580 -18.67 26.38 1.58
C GLY A 580 -17.45 27.03 2.22
N GLY A 581 -16.79 26.33 3.14
CA GLY A 581 -15.51 26.74 3.71
C GLY A 581 -14.37 26.75 2.69
N TYR A 582 -14.47 25.98 1.60
CA TYR A 582 -13.48 25.89 0.51
C TYR A 582 -13.93 26.64 -0.73
N HIS A 583 -15.24 26.82 -0.92
CA HIS A 583 -15.76 27.42 -2.13
C HIS A 583 -17.11 28.12 -1.91
N THR A 584 -17.18 29.41 -2.23
CA THR A 584 -18.35 30.27 -1.92
C THR A 584 -19.54 30.05 -2.84
N ALA A 585 -19.35 29.40 -3.99
CA ALA A 585 -20.43 29.09 -4.92
C ALA A 585 -21.10 27.73 -4.63
N GLU A 586 -20.68 27.02 -3.58
CA GLU A 586 -21.36 25.79 -3.18
C GLU A 586 -22.82 26.06 -2.84
N GLY A 587 -23.68 25.19 -3.37
CA GLY A 587 -25.11 25.26 -3.13
C GLY A 587 -25.40 25.16 -1.63
N ASP A 588 -26.40 25.90 -1.20
CA ASP A 588 -26.89 25.80 0.16
C ASP A 588 -27.29 24.34 0.46
N MET A 589 -27.39 23.98 1.73
CA MET A 589 -27.97 22.70 2.13
C MET A 589 -29.40 22.64 1.59
N ASN A 590 -29.55 22.13 0.36
CA ASN A 590 -30.84 21.81 -0.22
C ASN A 590 -31.37 20.62 0.57
N VAL A 591 -32.22 20.91 1.53
CA VAL A 591 -33.16 19.93 2.02
C VAL A 591 -34.13 19.69 0.86
N VAL A 592 -33.78 18.75 -0.03
CA VAL A 592 -34.72 18.28 -1.05
C VAL A 592 -35.78 17.48 -0.31
N PHE A 593 -36.91 18.11 -0.03
CA PHE A 593 -38.15 17.40 0.27
C PHE A 593 -38.57 16.69 -1.01
N GLY A 594 -38.15 15.44 -1.16
CA GLY A 594 -38.56 14.58 -2.25
C GLY A 594 -40.06 14.37 -2.21
N GLY A 595 -40.80 15.21 -2.92
CA GLY A 595 -42.07 14.83 -3.48
C GLY A 595 -41.84 13.72 -4.50
N ALA A 596 -41.97 12.47 -4.07
CA ALA A 596 -42.65 11.50 -4.89
C ALA A 596 -44.14 11.77 -4.72
N ALA A 597 -44.72 12.53 -5.65
CA ALA A 597 -46.15 12.42 -5.92
C ALA A 597 -46.39 11.01 -6.48
N ASP A 598 -46.49 10.02 -5.59
CA ASP A 598 -47.35 8.87 -5.84
C ASP A 598 -48.71 9.24 -5.23
N ASP A 599 -49.66 9.48 -6.13
CA ASP A 599 -51.04 9.89 -5.88
C ASP A 599 -51.86 8.78 -5.16
N ASP A 600 -51.51 8.37 -3.94
CA ASP A 600 -52.43 7.54 -3.12
C ASP A 600 -52.14 7.47 -1.61
N VAL A 601 -51.94 8.60 -0.92
CA VAL A 601 -52.14 8.63 0.54
C VAL A 601 -52.88 9.89 0.97
N SER A 602 -54.04 9.66 1.56
CA SER A 602 -54.95 10.61 2.17
C SER A 602 -54.26 11.64 3.07
N THR A 603 -54.69 12.89 2.92
CA THR A 603 -54.64 13.94 3.94
C THR A 603 -55.19 13.42 5.28
N ASP A 604 -54.32 13.11 6.23
CA ASP A 604 -54.65 13.05 7.66
C ASP A 604 -53.41 13.44 8.47
N GLY A 605 -53.52 14.55 9.21
CA GLY A 605 -52.43 15.13 10.00
C GLY A 605 -51.95 14.21 11.11
N PHE A 606 -50.63 14.06 11.23
CA PHE A 606 -49.99 13.06 12.09
C PHE A 606 -49.30 13.64 13.34
N TRP A 607 -49.80 14.78 13.87
CA TRP A 607 -49.49 15.25 15.23
C TRP A 607 -50.72 15.92 15.87
N ALA A 608 -51.07 15.51 17.09
CA ALA A 608 -52.09 16.17 17.91
C ALA A 608 -51.42 16.92 19.07
N TRP A 609 -51.65 18.23 19.15
CA TRP A 609 -51.30 19.04 20.32
C TRP A 609 -52.15 18.55 21.52
N LEU A 610 -51.54 17.78 22.42
CA LEU A 610 -52.16 17.53 23.71
C LEU A 610 -52.06 18.82 24.52
N ALA A 611 -53.20 19.33 24.97
CA ALA A 611 -53.27 20.51 25.84
C ALA A 611 -52.31 20.33 27.03
N GLY A 612 -51.17 21.01 27.01
CA GLY A 612 -50.09 20.81 27.98
C GLY A 612 -48.65 20.98 27.46
N GLY A 613 -48.42 21.09 26.14
CA GLY A 613 -47.10 21.49 25.61
C GLY A 613 -46.03 20.39 25.50
N LEU A 614 -46.41 19.11 25.39
CA LEU A 614 -45.47 18.02 25.09
C LEU A 614 -45.67 17.48 23.64
N CYS A 615 -44.59 17.44 22.83
CA CYS A 615 -44.52 16.64 21.59
C CYS A 615 -44.36 15.14 21.97
N VAL A 616 -45.12 14.21 21.36
CA VAL A 616 -45.03 12.75 21.63
C VAL A 616 -45.00 11.93 20.33
N PRO A 617 -43.97 11.10 20.06
CA PRO A 617 -43.69 10.53 18.74
C PRO A 617 -44.70 9.48 18.27
N LEU A 618 -45.02 9.49 16.97
CA LEU A 618 -45.61 8.36 16.24
C LEU A 618 -44.67 7.91 15.12
N ALA A 619 -44.69 6.60 14.86
CA ALA A 619 -43.54 5.80 14.41
C ALA A 619 -43.05 5.94 12.95
N ASN A 620 -43.39 6.99 12.20
CA ASN A 620 -42.88 7.21 10.84
C ASN A 620 -42.79 8.72 10.56
N LEU A 621 -41.58 9.29 10.54
CA LEU A 621 -41.41 10.74 10.39
C LEU A 621 -40.73 11.14 9.08
N ALA A 622 -41.31 12.15 8.43
CA ALA A 622 -40.64 12.99 7.44
C ALA A 622 -39.88 14.12 8.16
N PHE A 623 -38.73 14.51 7.62
CA PHE A 623 -37.79 15.53 8.15
C PHE A 623 -38.48 16.86 8.54
N GLU A 624 -39.54 17.25 7.82
CA GLU A 624 -40.26 18.51 8.02
C GLU A 624 -40.87 18.62 9.44
N ASP A 625 -41.31 17.48 9.99
CA ASP A 625 -42.05 17.44 11.25
C ASP A 625 -41.14 17.46 12.49
N ALA A 626 -39.92 16.93 12.36
CA ALA A 626 -38.90 16.97 13.41
C ALA A 626 -38.32 18.39 13.58
N TRP A 627 -38.06 19.09 12.47
CA TRP A 627 -37.58 20.46 12.45
C TRP A 627 -38.61 21.45 13.03
N ARG A 628 -39.91 21.25 12.78
CA ARG A 628 -40.99 22.05 13.36
C ARG A 628 -41.13 21.91 14.90
N CYS A 629 -40.86 20.75 15.51
CA CYS A 629 -40.87 20.63 16.99
C CYS A 629 -39.62 21.29 17.63
N ALA A 630 -38.47 21.35 16.94
CA ALA A 630 -37.25 21.97 17.49
C ALA A 630 -37.25 23.51 17.41
N SER A 631 -38.05 24.08 16.50
CA SER A 631 -38.03 25.51 16.18
C SER A 631 -39.13 26.33 16.90
N ILE A 632 -39.76 25.78 17.95
CA ILE A 632 -40.82 26.49 18.69
C ILE A 632 -40.19 27.51 19.65
N VAL A 633 -40.33 28.80 19.34
CA VAL A 633 -40.12 29.90 20.29
C VAL A 633 -41.32 30.01 21.24
N GLU A 634 -41.10 30.49 22.47
CA GLU A 634 -42.08 30.56 23.58
C GLU A 634 -43.44 31.20 23.23
N ASP A 635 -43.55 31.94 22.12
CA ASP A 635 -44.75 32.69 21.73
C ASP A 635 -45.62 32.06 20.62
N GLY A 636 -45.34 30.82 20.19
CA GLY A 636 -46.25 30.05 19.34
C GLY A 636 -46.42 30.56 17.90
N PHE A 637 -45.52 31.43 17.43
CA PHE A 637 -45.39 31.76 16.01
C PHE A 637 -44.38 30.82 15.36
N PHE A 638 -44.81 30.14 14.30
CA PHE A 638 -43.89 29.52 13.36
C PHE A 638 -43.20 30.62 12.58
N ASP A 639 -41.88 30.61 12.51
CA ASP A 639 -41.18 31.35 11.48
C ASP A 639 -41.60 30.77 10.12
N SER A 640 -42.46 31.50 9.41
CA SER A 640 -43.01 31.07 8.13
C SER A 640 -42.04 31.26 6.96
N ASP A 641 -40.92 31.94 7.21
CA ASP A 641 -39.96 32.33 6.16
C ASP A 641 -38.67 31.52 6.20
N TYR A 642 -38.52 30.57 7.14
CA TYR A 642 -37.26 29.82 7.34
C TYR A 642 -36.07 30.77 7.49
N ASP A 643 -36.26 31.90 8.17
CA ASP A 643 -35.28 32.97 8.35
C ASP A 643 -34.23 32.54 9.39
N ILE A 644 -33.39 31.58 8.99
CA ILE A 644 -32.11 31.30 9.62
C ILE A 644 -31.33 32.64 9.65
N PRO A 645 -30.73 33.06 10.78
CA PRO A 645 -30.09 34.36 10.97
C PRO A 645 -28.98 34.63 9.94
N PRO A 646 -28.82 35.88 9.50
CA PRO A 646 -28.11 36.21 8.27
C PRO A 646 -26.67 35.71 8.20
N ASP A 647 -26.33 35.45 6.96
CA ASP A 647 -25.12 34.85 6.43
C ASP A 647 -23.79 35.51 6.85
N HIS A 648 -22.89 34.75 7.46
CA HIS A 648 -21.48 35.15 7.60
C HIS A 648 -20.59 34.70 6.42
N TYR A 649 -21.12 33.92 5.48
CA TYR A 649 -20.42 33.51 4.24
C TYR A 649 -20.94 34.22 2.97
N ARG A 650 -22.08 34.91 3.03
CA ARG A 650 -22.78 35.43 1.84
C ARG A 650 -23.77 36.58 2.18
N TYR A 651 -23.37 37.61 2.92
CA TYR A 651 -24.02 38.92 2.73
C TYR A 651 -23.07 40.11 2.76
N THR A 652 -23.39 41.01 1.83
CA THR A 652 -23.07 42.43 1.90
C THR A 652 -23.94 43.07 2.97
N ILE A 653 -23.37 43.40 4.13
CA ILE A 653 -24.01 44.34 5.05
C ILE A 653 -23.19 45.62 4.96
N ASN A 654 -23.78 46.65 4.38
CA ASN A 654 -23.29 48.01 4.57
C ASN A 654 -23.47 48.33 6.06
N THR A 655 -22.35 48.49 6.77
CA THR A 655 -22.09 49.32 7.97
C THR A 655 -21.45 48.57 9.16
N GLU A 656 -20.14 48.78 9.26
CA GLU A 656 -19.26 48.99 10.42
C GLU A 656 -19.30 48.12 11.70
N GLU A 657 -20.33 47.35 12.06
CA GLU A 657 -20.32 46.62 13.37
C GLU A 657 -20.87 45.19 13.37
N HIS A 658 -20.94 44.53 12.20
CA HIS A 658 -21.26 43.10 12.12
C HIS A 658 -20.10 42.27 11.56
N GLY A 659 -19.65 41.28 12.32
CA GLY A 659 -18.59 40.37 11.89
C GLY A 659 -17.19 40.97 11.89
N LEU A 660 -16.24 40.24 11.29
CA LEU A 660 -14.84 40.65 11.17
C LEU A 660 -14.76 42.13 10.74
N PRO A 661 -13.91 42.95 11.38
CA PRO A 661 -13.86 44.38 11.11
C PRO A 661 -13.69 44.66 9.61
N PRO A 662 -14.50 45.56 9.02
CA PRO A 662 -14.43 45.85 7.61
C PRO A 662 -13.27 46.80 7.36
N ASP A 663 -12.10 46.24 7.10
CA ASP A 663 -10.99 46.99 6.50
C ASP A 663 -11.29 47.22 4.99
N GLY A 664 -12.40 47.90 4.69
CA GLY A 664 -12.52 48.86 3.59
C GLY A 664 -12.42 48.39 2.13
N ILE A 665 -12.75 47.15 1.75
CA ILE A 665 -12.86 46.75 0.33
C ILE A 665 -14.13 45.91 0.12
N GLY A 666 -14.92 46.25 -0.91
CA GLY A 666 -16.24 45.70 -1.17
C GLY A 666 -16.30 44.17 -1.33
N ILE A 667 -17.39 43.59 -0.81
CA ILE A 667 -18.06 42.34 -1.15
C ILE A 667 -17.29 41.43 -2.13
N THR A 668 -16.34 40.70 -1.57
CA THR A 668 -16.06 39.32 -1.96
C THR A 668 -15.76 38.61 -0.65
N SER A 669 -16.77 38.04 0.05
CA SER A 669 -16.50 37.24 1.25
C SER A 669 -15.67 36.05 0.81
N SER A 670 -14.37 36.08 1.12
CA SER A 670 -13.47 34.96 0.85
C SER A 670 -13.96 33.76 1.67
N PRO A 671 -13.91 32.54 1.14
CA PRO A 671 -14.28 31.35 1.92
C PRO A 671 -13.43 31.24 3.20
N TYR A 672 -13.91 30.54 4.24
CA TYR A 672 -13.18 30.46 5.52
C TYR A 672 -11.75 29.93 5.38
N TYR A 673 -11.56 28.96 4.49
CA TYR A 673 -10.27 28.37 4.15
C TYR A 673 -9.60 29.10 2.97
N ALA A 674 -9.95 30.35 2.70
CA ALA A 674 -9.38 31.09 1.58
C ALA A 674 -7.84 31.08 1.57
N GLY A 675 -7.26 30.76 0.41
CA GLY A 675 -5.84 30.71 0.16
C GLY A 675 -5.12 29.42 0.56
N ILE A 676 -5.80 28.39 1.08
CA ILE A 676 -5.15 27.09 1.37
C ILE A 676 -4.81 26.30 0.10
N GLY A 677 -5.60 26.40 -0.97
CA GLY A 677 -5.38 25.74 -2.25
C GLY A 677 -4.18 26.28 -3.01
N ALA A 678 -3.73 27.50 -2.66
CA ALA A 678 -2.47 28.06 -3.15
C ALA A 678 -1.24 27.50 -2.40
N LYS A 679 -1.44 26.79 -1.28
CA LYS A 679 -0.36 26.26 -0.44
C LYS A 679 -0.02 24.81 -0.73
N THR A 680 -0.96 24.04 -1.28
CA THR A 680 -0.85 22.60 -1.55
C THR A 680 -1.86 22.15 -2.61
N ASP A 681 -1.60 21.01 -3.25
CA ASP A 681 -2.58 20.33 -4.09
C ASP A 681 -3.61 19.58 -3.23
N ILE A 682 -4.91 19.90 -3.38
CA ILE A 682 -6.00 19.29 -2.61
C ILE A 682 -6.84 18.41 -3.52
N TYR A 683 -7.01 17.15 -3.11
CA TYR A 683 -7.83 16.14 -3.77
C TYR A 683 -9.01 15.77 -2.88
N ASN A 684 -10.23 15.80 -3.41
CA ASN A 684 -11.43 15.47 -2.65
C ASN A 684 -11.95 14.09 -3.05
N PHE A 685 -11.85 13.13 -2.14
CA PHE A 685 -12.40 11.79 -2.27
C PHE A 685 -13.76 11.80 -1.56
N PHE A 686 -14.83 11.96 -2.32
CA PHE A 686 -16.17 12.21 -1.78
C PHE A 686 -17.09 11.02 -2.05
N ASN A 687 -17.97 10.70 -1.11
CA ASN A 687 -19.05 9.73 -1.27
C ASN A 687 -20.38 10.50 -1.25
N PRO A 688 -21.06 10.71 -2.39
CA PRO A 688 -22.26 11.54 -2.46
C PRO A 688 -23.43 10.99 -1.62
N VAL A 689 -23.43 9.69 -1.31
CA VAL A 689 -24.48 9.00 -0.55
C VAL A 689 -24.10 8.67 0.89
N ASP A 690 -22.99 9.23 1.40
CA ASP A 690 -22.47 8.94 2.76
C ASP A 690 -23.47 9.25 3.89
N SER A 691 -24.00 8.23 4.55
CA SER A 691 -25.01 8.42 5.59
C SER A 691 -24.47 9.02 6.90
N ALA A 692 -23.19 8.83 7.23
CA ALA A 692 -22.61 9.47 8.41
C ALA A 692 -22.54 11.00 8.22
N LEU A 693 -22.27 11.43 6.98
CA LEU A 693 -22.32 12.85 6.60
C LEU A 693 -23.75 13.40 6.50
N GLU A 694 -24.79 12.57 6.44
CA GLU A 694 -26.18 13.01 6.71
C GLU A 694 -26.39 13.35 8.19
N GLY A 695 -25.81 12.55 9.11
CA GLY A 695 -25.79 12.85 10.54
C GLY A 695 -25.03 14.15 10.86
N TRP A 696 -23.93 14.41 10.15
CA TRP A 696 -23.26 15.70 10.17
C TRP A 696 -24.21 16.85 9.80
N ARG A 697 -24.95 16.72 8.68
CA ARG A 697 -25.91 17.76 8.25
C ARG A 697 -26.98 18.00 9.30
N LEU A 698 -27.49 16.93 9.92
CA LEU A 698 -28.46 17.03 11.01
C LEU A 698 -27.89 17.86 12.17
N GLN A 699 -26.66 17.59 12.60
CA GLN A 699 -26.01 18.37 13.65
C GLN A 699 -25.83 19.83 13.27
N GLN A 700 -25.51 20.12 12.00
CA GLN A 700 -25.36 21.50 11.54
C GLN A 700 -26.70 22.25 11.55
N VAL A 701 -27.81 21.63 11.18
CA VAL A 701 -29.13 22.30 11.19
C VAL A 701 -29.75 22.42 12.59
N THR A 702 -29.29 21.65 13.58
CA THR A 702 -29.79 21.70 14.96
C THR A 702 -28.94 22.55 15.90
N LYS A 703 -27.90 23.25 15.41
CA LYS A 703 -27.16 24.24 16.21
C LYS A 703 -28.13 25.37 16.64
N PRO A 704 -27.96 25.94 17.85
CA PRO A 704 -28.88 26.93 18.41
C PRO A 704 -29.06 28.13 17.49
N ASP A 705 -30.32 28.44 17.19
CA ASP A 705 -30.73 29.68 16.54
C ASP A 705 -31.01 30.78 17.60
N SER A 706 -31.09 32.04 17.19
CA SER A 706 -31.21 33.22 18.05
C SER A 706 -32.34 33.04 19.07
N GLY A 707 -32.01 33.21 20.35
CA GLY A 707 -32.96 33.10 21.45
C GLY A 707 -33.20 31.68 21.98
N GLN A 708 -32.57 30.64 21.41
CA GLN A 708 -32.64 29.28 21.93
C GLN A 708 -31.42 28.93 22.80
N THR A 709 -31.66 28.28 23.94
CA THR A 709 -30.61 27.71 24.79
C THR A 709 -30.55 26.21 24.58
N VAL A 710 -29.42 25.67 24.10
CA VAL A 710 -29.19 24.22 24.09
C VAL A 710 -28.55 23.85 25.41
N SER A 711 -29.36 23.30 26.33
CA SER A 711 -28.89 22.83 27.63
C SER A 711 -28.30 21.43 27.53
N ASP A 712 -27.16 21.19 28.18
CA ASP A 712 -26.62 19.85 28.44
C ASP A 712 -27.67 19.04 29.23
N ALA A 713 -28.03 17.85 28.75
CA ALA A 713 -28.99 16.97 29.40
C ALA A 713 -28.58 16.57 30.84
N SER A 714 -27.26 16.62 31.13
CA SER A 714 -26.70 16.34 32.45
C SER A 714 -26.61 17.57 33.37
N ASN A 715 -26.75 18.78 32.83
CA ASN A 715 -26.74 20.02 33.59
C ASN A 715 -27.56 21.14 32.89
N PRO A 716 -28.81 21.38 33.29
CA PRO A 716 -29.71 22.35 32.64
C PRO A 716 -29.27 23.82 32.80
N THR A 717 -28.20 24.10 33.56
CA THR A 717 -27.61 25.44 33.69
C THR A 717 -26.39 25.65 32.79
N SER A 718 -25.86 24.59 32.16
CA SER A 718 -24.79 24.70 31.17
C SER A 718 -25.35 24.55 29.76
N GLY A 719 -24.99 25.48 28.89
CA GLY A 719 -25.50 25.54 27.53
C GLY A 719 -24.90 26.67 26.71
N TRP A 720 -24.94 26.50 25.40
CA TRP A 720 -24.61 27.55 24.45
C TRP A 720 -25.85 28.36 24.13
N PHE A 721 -25.65 29.66 23.97
CA PHE A 721 -26.70 30.61 23.68
C PHE A 721 -26.21 31.60 22.62
N TYR A 722 -27.04 31.78 21.60
CA TYR A 722 -26.90 32.80 20.58
C TYR A 722 -28.04 33.80 20.74
N LEU A 723 -27.72 35.09 20.73
CA LEU A 723 -28.71 36.14 20.75
C LEU A 723 -28.31 37.25 19.81
N ALA A 724 -29.21 37.55 18.87
CA ALA A 724 -29.12 38.70 18.01
C ALA A 724 -29.83 39.88 18.72
N GLU A 725 -29.08 40.71 19.45
CA GLU A 725 -29.62 41.90 20.12
C GLU A 725 -29.52 43.12 19.22
N LYS A 726 -30.58 43.93 19.09
CA LYS A 726 -30.43 45.27 18.49
C LYS A 726 -29.38 46.06 19.28
N ALA A 727 -28.50 46.79 18.58
CA ALA A 727 -27.49 47.62 19.25
C ALA A 727 -28.11 48.67 20.21
N ASP A 728 -29.38 49.04 19.99
CA ASP A 728 -30.19 49.91 20.86
C ASP A 728 -31.68 49.58 20.65
N GLU A 729 -32.44 49.40 21.75
CA GLU A 729 -33.89 49.09 21.72
C GLU A 729 -34.73 50.18 21.03
N ASN A 730 -34.20 51.40 20.93
CA ASN A 730 -34.87 52.56 20.35
C ASN A 730 -34.54 52.77 18.85
N GLN A 731 -33.67 51.93 18.28
CA GLN A 731 -33.30 52.04 16.86
C GLN A 731 -34.29 51.32 15.94
N PRO A 732 -34.47 51.80 14.69
CA PRO A 732 -35.37 51.19 13.72
C PRO A 732 -35.01 49.72 13.44
N ASP A 733 -35.97 48.91 12.98
CA ASP A 733 -35.75 47.48 12.65
C ASP A 733 -34.66 47.24 11.58
N THR A 734 -34.18 48.30 10.93
CA THR A 734 -33.05 48.30 9.98
C THR A 734 -31.69 48.54 10.65
N ALA A 735 -31.64 48.60 11.98
CA ALA A 735 -30.42 48.90 12.72
C ALA A 735 -29.51 47.68 12.89
N PRO A 736 -28.20 47.91 13.13
CA PRO A 736 -27.27 46.83 13.37
C PRO A 736 -27.68 45.95 14.57
N VAL A 737 -27.68 44.64 14.36
CA VAL A 737 -27.96 43.59 15.35
C VAL A 737 -26.65 42.99 15.86
N ARG A 738 -26.29 43.25 17.10
CA ARG A 738 -25.12 42.65 17.71
C ARG A 738 -25.36 41.18 18.05
N ASP A 739 -24.51 40.31 17.51
CA ASP A 739 -24.45 38.92 17.92
C ASP A 739 -23.79 38.77 19.28
N ILE A 740 -24.47 38.09 20.20
CA ILE A 740 -23.96 37.76 21.52
C ILE A 740 -23.95 36.24 21.67
N TYR A 741 -22.75 35.70 21.80
CA TYR A 741 -22.49 34.29 22.03
C TYR A 741 -22.20 34.09 23.51
N ARG A 742 -22.81 33.10 24.15
CA ARG A 742 -22.52 32.76 25.56
C ARG A 742 -22.35 31.25 25.74
N ARG A 743 -21.46 30.87 26.64
CA ARG A 743 -21.42 29.55 27.27
C ARG A 743 -21.67 29.73 28.76
N ASP A 744 -22.70 29.07 29.29
CA ASP A 744 -23.00 29.06 30.73
C ASP A 744 -23.13 30.49 31.31
N GLY A 745 -23.73 31.39 30.51
CA GLY A 745 -23.87 32.81 30.82
C GLY A 745 -22.61 33.67 30.63
N THR A 746 -21.46 33.08 30.32
CA THR A 746 -20.20 33.79 30.03
C THR A 746 -20.15 34.19 28.55
N PRO A 747 -19.97 35.47 28.20
CA PRO A 747 -19.81 35.90 26.82
C PRO A 747 -18.57 35.29 26.16
N LEU A 748 -18.73 34.80 24.93
CA LEU A 748 -17.66 34.33 24.05
C LEU A 748 -17.31 35.45 23.06
N ASN A 749 -16.03 35.59 22.73
CA ASN A 749 -15.53 36.63 21.86
C ASN A 749 -14.87 36.08 20.58
N TRP A 750 -15.37 36.48 19.41
CA TRP A 750 -14.78 36.14 18.10
C TRP A 750 -13.31 36.51 17.91
N SER A 751 -12.81 37.52 18.63
CA SER A 751 -11.40 37.91 18.56
C SER A 751 -10.48 36.98 19.36
N ASP A 752 -11.03 36.27 20.34
CA ASP A 752 -10.31 35.22 21.05
C ASP A 752 -10.38 33.93 20.23
N GLN A 753 -9.25 33.25 20.07
CA GLN A 753 -9.15 32.12 19.17
C GLN A 753 -9.90 30.89 19.69
N ASP A 754 -9.86 30.65 21.00
CA ASP A 754 -10.54 29.50 21.61
C ASP A 754 -12.06 29.71 21.62
N ASP A 755 -12.49 30.92 21.94
CA ASP A 755 -13.89 31.32 21.85
C ASP A 755 -14.40 31.26 20.41
N LYS A 756 -13.61 31.73 19.43
CA LYS A 756 -13.94 31.61 17.99
C LYS A 756 -14.19 30.17 17.59
N PHE A 757 -13.30 29.23 17.96
CA PHE A 757 -13.48 27.83 17.62
C PHE A 757 -14.70 27.21 18.27
N GLU A 758 -15.01 27.62 19.50
CA GLU A 758 -16.23 27.20 20.19
C GLU A 758 -17.50 27.76 19.55
N ILE A 759 -17.50 29.04 19.16
CA ILE A 759 -18.61 29.64 18.44
C ILE A 759 -18.86 28.91 17.12
N MET A 760 -17.80 28.63 16.34
CA MET A 760 -17.93 27.90 15.07
C MET A 760 -18.46 26.47 15.26
N ALA A 761 -17.98 25.77 16.28
CA ALA A 761 -18.33 24.37 16.48
C ALA A 761 -19.72 24.18 17.09
N SER A 762 -20.10 25.03 18.06
CA SER A 762 -21.31 24.84 18.87
C SER A 762 -22.46 25.75 18.50
N ILE A 763 -22.22 26.86 17.79
CA ILE A 763 -23.24 27.90 17.59
C ILE A 763 -23.52 28.17 16.11
N VAL A 764 -22.48 28.28 15.27
CA VAL A 764 -22.67 28.65 13.86
C VAL A 764 -22.95 27.42 12.99
N PRO A 765 -24.17 27.29 12.40
CA PRO A 765 -24.48 26.20 11.48
C PRO A 765 -23.74 26.37 10.15
N SER A 766 -23.24 25.27 9.57
CA SER A 766 -22.87 25.27 8.15
C SER A 766 -24.12 25.43 7.30
N ARG A 767 -24.11 26.34 6.32
CA ARG A 767 -25.18 26.47 5.32
C ARG A 767 -24.93 25.71 4.03
N SER A 768 -23.77 25.06 3.90
CA SER A 768 -23.45 24.19 2.76
C SER A 768 -23.38 22.72 3.19
N GLY A 769 -23.49 21.82 2.22
CA GLY A 769 -23.26 20.39 2.47
C GLY A 769 -21.83 20.09 2.91
N PRO A 770 -21.57 18.88 3.44
CA PRO A 770 -20.23 18.45 3.79
C PRO A 770 -19.40 18.24 2.52
N LEU A 771 -18.13 18.62 2.57
CA LEU A 771 -17.20 18.48 1.45
C LEU A 771 -17.12 17.02 0.96
N GLY A 772 -17.14 16.07 1.90
CA GLY A 772 -17.11 14.64 1.62
C GLY A 772 -18.33 14.07 0.88
N GLN A 773 -19.37 14.85 0.58
CA GLN A 773 -20.52 14.44 -0.26
C GLN A 773 -20.67 15.29 -1.52
N LYS A 774 -19.70 16.15 -1.83
CA LYS A 774 -19.83 17.17 -2.87
C LYS A 774 -18.68 17.08 -3.87
N GLU A 775 -19.03 17.09 -5.15
CA GLU A 775 -18.08 17.20 -6.25
C GLU A 775 -17.63 18.68 -6.41
N VAL A 776 -16.71 19.13 -5.55
CA VAL A 776 -16.19 20.51 -5.55
C VAL A 776 -14.77 20.55 -6.13
N CYS A 777 -14.59 20.46 -7.45
CA CYS A 777 -13.25 20.26 -8.03
C CYS A 777 -12.83 21.14 -9.21
N THR A 778 -13.41 22.32 -9.36
CA THR A 778 -12.99 23.20 -10.47
C THR A 778 -12.97 24.69 -10.14
N VAL A 779 -13.39 25.09 -8.93
CA VAL A 779 -13.39 26.48 -8.46
C VAL A 779 -13.23 26.47 -6.93
N GLY A 780 -12.47 27.42 -6.36
CA GLY A 780 -12.23 27.53 -4.91
C GLY A 780 -10.85 27.04 -4.47
N GLU A 781 -10.78 26.51 -3.25
CA GLU A 781 -9.52 26.04 -2.62
C GLU A 781 -9.12 24.62 -3.04
N ILE A 782 -10.00 23.87 -3.71
CA ILE A 782 -9.71 22.51 -4.17
C ILE A 782 -9.10 22.60 -5.56
N SER A 783 -7.82 22.24 -5.65
CA SER A 783 -6.95 22.63 -6.76
C SER A 783 -6.82 21.58 -7.86
N ARG A 784 -7.31 20.35 -7.67
CA ARG A 784 -7.07 19.23 -8.60
C ARG A 784 -8.33 18.44 -8.94
N THR A 785 -8.51 17.30 -8.28
CA THR A 785 -9.40 16.22 -8.74
C THR A 785 -10.38 15.83 -7.66
N CYS A 786 -11.63 15.59 -8.07
CA CYS A 786 -12.65 14.97 -7.25
C CYS A 786 -12.76 13.53 -7.67
N ILE A 787 -12.75 12.63 -6.71
CA ILE A 787 -12.92 11.20 -6.93
C ILE A 787 -14.19 10.80 -6.21
N ASP A 788 -15.17 10.38 -7.01
CA ASP A 788 -16.46 9.89 -6.53
C ASP A 788 -16.31 8.45 -6.04
N LEU A 789 -16.31 8.26 -4.73
CA LEU A 789 -16.13 6.96 -4.10
C LEU A 789 -17.26 5.98 -4.43
N GLU A 790 -18.49 6.45 -4.65
CA GLU A 790 -19.62 5.59 -5.03
C GLU A 790 -19.39 5.06 -6.45
N ASN A 791 -19.16 5.97 -7.39
CA ASN A 791 -19.06 5.61 -8.80
C ASN A 791 -17.74 4.89 -9.15
N VAL A 792 -16.64 5.19 -8.45
CA VAL A 792 -15.33 4.62 -8.75
C VAL A 792 -15.07 3.35 -7.96
N PHE A 793 -15.42 3.30 -6.67
CA PHE A 793 -15.03 2.20 -5.77
C PHE A 793 -16.24 1.49 -5.12
N GLY A 794 -17.46 1.78 -5.55
CA GLY A 794 -18.67 1.10 -5.08
C GLY A 794 -19.02 1.41 -3.62
N PHE A 795 -18.67 2.60 -3.11
CA PHE A 795 -19.14 3.04 -1.80
C PHE A 795 -20.66 3.27 -1.85
N THR A 796 -21.35 2.94 -0.75
CA THR A 796 -22.81 3.02 -0.68
C THR A 796 -23.27 3.97 0.42
N LYS A 797 -24.60 4.04 0.60
CA LYS A 797 -25.26 4.75 1.71
C LYS A 797 -25.17 4.01 3.06
N SER A 798 -24.46 2.88 3.13
CA SER A 798 -24.26 2.21 4.41
C SER A 798 -23.45 3.10 5.36
N ASN A 799 -23.86 3.19 6.64
CA ASN A 799 -23.06 3.87 7.67
C ASN A 799 -21.63 3.34 7.76
N TYR A 800 -21.46 2.07 7.40
CA TYR A 800 -20.18 1.40 7.31
C TYR A 800 -19.24 2.00 6.25
N ASP A 801 -19.80 2.45 5.13
CA ASP A 801 -19.00 3.00 4.03
C ASP A 801 -18.42 4.39 4.35
N HIS A 802 -18.76 5.02 5.48
CA HIS A 802 -18.05 6.21 5.93
C HIS A 802 -16.57 5.95 6.24
N SER A 803 -16.24 4.73 6.68
CA SER A 803 -14.88 4.33 7.07
C SER A 803 -14.48 2.99 6.44
N ALA A 804 -15.14 2.57 5.35
CA ALA A 804 -14.90 1.25 4.78
C ALA A 804 -13.47 1.06 4.25
N GLN A 805 -12.71 2.14 4.01
CA GLN A 805 -11.28 2.07 3.72
C GLN A 805 -10.45 1.47 4.86
N TRP A 806 -10.97 1.42 6.08
CA TRP A 806 -10.31 0.84 7.25
C TRP A 806 -11.08 -0.33 7.84
N LEU A 807 -12.39 -0.42 7.62
CA LEU A 807 -13.23 -1.43 8.26
C LEU A 807 -13.50 -2.66 7.38
N ASN A 808 -13.04 -2.67 6.13
CA ASN A 808 -13.24 -3.76 5.17
C ASN A 808 -11.92 -4.46 4.84
N ALA A 809 -11.94 -5.72 4.37
CA ALA A 809 -10.72 -6.40 3.94
C ALA A 809 -10.02 -5.63 2.80
N TYR A 810 -8.68 -5.70 2.74
CA TYR A 810 -7.89 -4.94 1.77
C TYR A 810 -8.34 -5.15 0.33
N HIS A 811 -8.52 -6.39 -0.12
CA HIS A 811 -8.94 -6.72 -1.49
C HIS A 811 -10.23 -6.00 -1.94
N LYS A 812 -11.18 -5.71 -1.03
CA LYS A 812 -12.42 -4.96 -1.34
C LYS A 812 -12.20 -3.46 -1.52
N ARG A 813 -11.06 -2.94 -1.10
CA ARG A 813 -10.70 -1.51 -1.11
C ARG A 813 -9.32 -1.27 -1.71
N PHE A 814 -8.73 -2.27 -2.37
CA PHE A 814 -7.42 -2.20 -2.98
C PHE A 814 -7.32 -1.02 -3.96
N GLU A 815 -8.28 -0.92 -4.90
CA GLU A 815 -8.31 0.13 -5.92
C GLU A 815 -8.32 1.55 -5.32
N TYR A 816 -8.95 1.74 -4.14
CA TYR A 816 -8.90 3.02 -3.44
C TYR A 816 -7.48 3.35 -2.97
N TRP A 817 -6.80 2.40 -2.33
CA TRP A 817 -5.47 2.61 -1.77
C TRP A 817 -4.40 2.73 -2.86
N GLU A 818 -4.53 1.96 -3.94
CA GLU A 818 -3.71 2.13 -5.14
C GLU A 818 -3.91 3.53 -5.75
N THR A 819 -5.16 3.99 -5.85
CA THR A 819 -5.46 5.34 -6.35
C THR A 819 -4.89 6.42 -5.44
N VAL A 820 -4.94 6.26 -4.12
CA VAL A 820 -4.29 7.16 -3.14
C VAL A 820 -2.79 7.22 -3.38
N CYS A 821 -2.12 6.07 -3.49
CA CYS A 821 -0.69 5.98 -3.75
C CYS A 821 -0.31 6.67 -5.08
N ALA A 822 -1.04 6.34 -6.15
CA ALA A 822 -0.82 6.90 -7.48
C ALA A 822 -1.11 8.41 -7.55
N THR A 823 -2.06 8.91 -6.77
CA THR A 823 -2.40 10.34 -6.70
C THR A 823 -1.25 11.16 -6.12
N PHE A 824 -0.56 10.64 -5.11
CA PHE A 824 0.57 11.33 -4.49
C PHE A 824 1.88 11.21 -5.27
N PHE A 825 2.12 10.07 -5.92
CA PHE A 825 3.45 9.72 -6.43
C PHE A 825 3.47 9.39 -7.93
N SER A 826 2.62 10.03 -8.73
CA SER A 826 2.41 9.73 -10.16
C SER A 826 3.66 9.73 -11.07
N GLU A 827 4.80 10.29 -10.63
CA GLU A 827 6.06 10.35 -11.39
C GLU A 827 7.26 9.69 -10.67
N ASP A 828 7.07 9.11 -9.49
CA ASP A 828 8.15 8.57 -8.64
C ASP A 828 8.00 7.05 -8.41
N ASP A 829 9.12 6.30 -8.32
CA ASP A 829 9.17 4.86 -7.96
C ASP A 829 8.69 4.57 -6.50
N ALA A 830 8.04 5.53 -5.86
CA ALA A 830 7.58 5.44 -4.48
C ALA A 830 6.30 4.59 -4.33
N CYS A 831 5.54 4.38 -5.42
CA CYS A 831 4.41 3.46 -5.51
C CYS A 831 4.51 2.66 -6.82
N ILE A 832 4.46 1.32 -6.74
CA ILE A 832 4.42 0.46 -7.92
C ILE A 832 2.94 0.22 -8.25
N LYS A 833 2.50 0.71 -9.41
CA LYS A 833 1.17 0.36 -9.96
C LYS A 833 1.14 -1.12 -10.30
N ARG A 834 0.06 -1.80 -9.94
CA ARG A 834 -0.15 -3.22 -10.23
C ARG A 834 -1.06 -3.44 -11.43
#